data_AF-A0A9P8EMW1-F1
#
_entry.id   AF-A0A9P8EMW1-F1
#
_cell.length_a   1.000
_cell.length_b   1.000
_cell.length_c   1.000
_cell.angle_alpha   90.00
_cell.angle_beta   90.00
_cell.angle_gamma   90.00
#
_symmetry.space_group_name_H-M   'P 1'
#
loop_
_entity.id
_entity.type
_entity.pdbx_description
1 polymer ?
#
loop_
_entity_poly.entity_id
_entity_poly.type
_entity_poly.pdbx_seq_one_letter_code
_entity_poly.pdbx_strand_id
1 'polypeptide(L)'
;MPPIPYRTCVRDHPGSTQEEIDNEPDWSSAKYRHHIGFRDRYDRVPGLVHSGDDSDSEDSQDSFEKEAAEESNELHQELKHHKLINFREAKEKQEACADVIKEPQEHPNGWRYRLNESEDFIKNQQPWPANLKRQKQKEEKQKEEKEKKEQEEKQEQEHEWKDGNLKRQRHNDAYASSGGQDDSKATSQDGDKQDGKNDQKDSKDDSGETNQADSEEQKDSKPKSEYEKLREKYSVQEIALLRNLQAEKKIVENLKQSDGKMKSPWVHLEPSDVIDDADRASPDNWIPRNSNMIRLTGKHPLNCEYPLKDLFETGLITPNRLHYVRNHGPVPHLLWETHELDIENGKCKFSMDDLKDKFESVNIAVALACDGNRRKELNMIQRSKGFNWGAGAISNAFWKGALLCDVLKAAGIDYPTSGSGVRRWVNFAGSDEPSEGTYETCIPYEYAMDPVNDVLLAYEMNDVRLPPDHGYPLRVIIPGYVGGRQVKWLSKIWISEKENDSHYHIWDNRVLPAFVTEKDGEFSETLFRHPDTACNEQNLNSVIAKPGHGERIAVSNVKKGRTYRIAGYAYDGGGHEVQRVEVSLDNGETWLYCIRQFPEAPVRHGKKYWTWIHWYIDIELAHLLKAPSITVRCFNVFKNTQPEFGSWNVMGMMNNGWYKVKPEITADKDDNIEILFRHPVEPGTGTGGWVEPSADEKIASAKQSASTPQKQFTREEIEKHDKEDDCWIVVDGNVYDATSVLDWHPGGKATIMNHGGKLSQETSESFESIHDGYAYKKLAECILGTVTDKAKAHMKKEAEAAAKAKAEASNKKTDVVLSMQQWYPVTLQKKQNISEDTRQYTFGLGDKSKKLGLGTCQHLQIGFHMADKMLVRSYTPTAPIIGADTEDGTFDLVVKTYFPTDEQPGGALSNILDVMKEGEEVEIRGPTGDIKYLGDGKFEIFGEEQQFENITLILGGSGITPGYQLIARIMATDSDKTKIKVVDANKDESSILLREDLNKFAKEHKDSFEIQHILSHPSDDWKGEKGHVDADKIKKYSFAPERESGKKNVVFLCGPPAMIQKAAMPALSDWGYEEGKDMFGF
;
A
#
# COMPACT_ATOMS: atom_id res chain seq x y z
N MET A 1 -6.81 43.28 -32.18
CA MET A 1 -5.90 42.74 -31.16
C MET A 1 -5.22 43.91 -30.46
N PRO A 2 -5.29 44.04 -29.14
CA PRO A 2 -4.21 44.68 -28.40
C PRO A 2 -2.96 43.76 -28.45
N PRO A 3 -1.74 44.29 -28.37
CA PRO A 3 -0.51 43.51 -28.50
C PRO A 3 -0.33 42.54 -27.32
N ILE A 4 0.11 41.31 -27.61
CA ILE A 4 0.66 40.38 -26.60
C ILE A 4 2.11 40.82 -26.35
N PRO A 5 2.52 41.14 -25.10
CA PRO A 5 3.69 41.99 -24.89
C PRO A 5 5.00 41.23 -24.67
N TYR A 6 5.35 40.20 -25.44
CA TYR A 6 6.76 39.77 -25.59
C TYR A 6 6.90 38.73 -26.72
N ARG A 7 7.35 39.18 -27.89
CA ARG A 7 7.89 38.28 -28.93
C ARG A 7 9.39 38.14 -28.68
N THR A 8 9.83 36.95 -28.30
CA THR A 8 11.24 36.55 -28.44
C THR A 8 11.31 35.49 -29.52
N CYS A 9 11.76 35.87 -30.73
CA CYS A 9 12.16 34.90 -31.74
C CYS A 9 13.53 34.32 -31.38
N VAL A 10 13.66 33.00 -31.46
CA VAL A 10 14.94 32.29 -31.39
C VAL A 10 15.85 32.82 -32.50
N ARG A 11 17.09 33.19 -32.14
CA ARG A 11 18.19 33.31 -33.09
C ARG A 11 19.23 32.27 -32.68
N ASP A 12 19.80 31.58 -33.66
CA ASP A 12 20.92 30.67 -33.44
C ASP A 12 22.08 31.42 -32.77
N HIS A 13 22.61 30.84 -31.70
CA HIS A 13 23.80 31.35 -31.01
C HIS A 13 25.02 31.06 -31.90
N PRO A 14 25.78 32.07 -32.36
CA PRO A 14 27.06 31.78 -32.99
C PRO A 14 27.98 31.30 -31.86
N GLY A 15 28.48 30.06 -31.92
CA GLY A 15 29.41 29.55 -30.90
C GLY A 15 30.61 30.50 -30.67
N SER A 16 31.37 30.22 -29.62
CA SER A 16 32.56 31.00 -29.26
C SER A 16 33.50 31.17 -30.46
N THR A 17 34.01 32.37 -30.63
CA THR A 17 34.92 32.72 -31.73
C THR A 17 36.26 32.03 -31.53
N GLN A 18 37.00 31.80 -32.63
CA GLN A 18 38.35 31.21 -32.56
C GLN A 18 39.28 32.01 -31.63
N GLU A 19 39.09 33.33 -31.54
CA GLU A 19 39.84 34.22 -30.66
C GLU A 19 39.54 33.99 -29.16
N GLU A 20 38.35 33.49 -28.81
CA GLU A 20 38.00 33.10 -27.43
C GLU A 20 38.57 31.73 -27.06
N ILE A 21 38.71 30.83 -28.03
CA ILE A 21 39.35 29.51 -27.86
C ILE A 21 40.86 29.68 -27.74
N ASP A 22 41.45 30.55 -28.56
CA ASP A 22 42.90 30.78 -28.59
C ASP A 22 43.41 31.57 -27.38
N ASN A 23 42.51 32.22 -26.63
CA ASN A 23 42.81 32.97 -25.39
C ASN A 23 42.43 32.22 -24.10
N GLU A 24 42.12 30.92 -24.18
CA GLU A 24 41.98 30.10 -22.97
C GLU A 24 43.32 30.02 -22.22
N PRO A 25 43.35 30.25 -20.89
CA PRO A 25 44.57 30.15 -20.12
C PRO A 25 45.17 28.74 -20.16
N ASP A 26 46.48 28.63 -20.38
CA ASP A 26 47.21 27.36 -20.26
C ASP A 26 47.38 26.96 -18.79
N TRP A 27 46.46 26.11 -18.32
CA TRP A 27 46.45 25.57 -16.96
C TRP A 27 47.52 24.50 -16.69
N SER A 28 48.41 24.20 -17.65
CA SER A 28 49.43 23.15 -17.51
C SER A 28 50.80 23.66 -17.03
N SER A 29 51.00 24.97 -16.88
CA SER A 29 52.33 25.52 -16.53
C SER A 29 52.55 25.67 -15.00
N ALA A 30 53.44 24.81 -14.50
CA ALA A 30 53.80 24.65 -13.10
C ALA A 30 54.48 25.89 -12.45
N LYS A 31 53.70 26.75 -11.78
CA LYS A 31 54.28 27.83 -10.95
C LYS A 31 53.59 28.19 -9.63
N TYR A 32 52.64 27.38 -9.13
CA TYR A 32 52.09 27.57 -7.78
C TYR A 32 52.21 26.29 -6.96
N ARG A 33 53.34 26.15 -6.26
CA ARG A 33 53.57 25.18 -5.18
C ARG A 33 53.83 25.95 -3.89
N HIS A 34 52.94 25.86 -2.91
CA HIS A 34 53.32 25.91 -1.49
C HIS A 34 52.45 24.95 -0.67
N HIS A 35 53.11 24.38 0.32
CA HIS A 35 52.82 23.12 1.00
C HIS A 35 51.93 23.31 2.24
N ILE A 36 51.10 22.31 2.55
CA ILE A 36 50.57 22.05 3.91
C ILE A 36 51.01 20.65 4.32
N GLY A 37 51.68 20.54 5.46
CA GLY A 37 52.05 19.28 6.12
C GLY A 37 51.55 19.28 7.57
N PHE A 38 50.98 18.15 7.98
CA PHE A 38 50.44 17.91 9.32
C PHE A 38 51.55 17.50 10.32
N ARG A 39 51.39 17.95 11.57
CA ARG A 39 51.94 17.35 12.80
C ARG A 39 50.82 17.38 13.83
N ASP A 40 50.67 16.32 14.62
CA ASP A 40 49.87 16.45 15.83
C ASP A 40 50.67 17.26 16.88
N ARG A 41 49.99 17.66 17.94
CA ARG A 41 50.52 18.48 19.04
C ARG A 41 51.63 17.81 19.87
N TYR A 42 52.10 16.62 19.50
CA TYR A 42 53.21 15.92 20.17
C TYR A 42 54.30 15.41 19.21
N ASP A 43 54.25 15.78 17.93
CA ASP A 43 55.34 15.65 16.95
C ASP A 43 55.87 14.22 16.70
N ARG A 44 54.99 13.26 16.30
CA ARG A 44 55.39 11.89 15.88
C ARG A 44 54.84 11.47 14.51
N VAL A 45 55.57 10.61 13.79
CA VAL A 45 55.26 10.03 12.46
C VAL A 45 54.94 8.53 12.58
N PRO A 46 53.99 7.94 11.82
CA PRO A 46 53.49 6.57 12.05
C PRO A 46 54.41 5.47 11.52
N GLY A 47 54.52 4.36 12.29
CA GLY A 47 55.01 3.06 11.82
C GLY A 47 56.38 2.64 12.35
N LEU A 48 56.42 2.08 13.56
CA LEU A 48 57.37 1.05 14.04
C LEU A 48 56.96 0.62 15.46
N VAL A 49 56.70 -0.67 15.64
CA VAL A 49 56.49 -1.34 16.92
C VAL A 49 57.68 -2.24 17.20
N HIS A 50 58.06 -2.43 18.47
CA HIS A 50 58.46 -3.76 18.90
C HIS A 50 58.35 -4.04 20.40
N SER A 51 57.94 -5.30 20.62
CA SER A 51 58.40 -6.31 21.59
C SER A 51 58.16 -6.04 23.07
N GLY A 52 57.22 -6.79 23.63
CA GLY A 52 57.40 -7.32 24.98
C GLY A 52 56.28 -7.16 25.98
N ASP A 53 55.02 -6.96 25.58
CA ASP A 53 53.90 -7.12 26.51
C ASP A 53 53.07 -8.35 26.10
N ASP A 54 53.73 -9.51 26.21
CA ASP A 54 53.09 -10.81 26.31
C ASP A 54 52.40 -10.90 27.69
N SER A 55 51.12 -11.23 27.70
CA SER A 55 50.58 -12.07 28.77
C SER A 55 49.62 -13.08 28.16
N ASP A 56 50.12 -14.31 28.10
CA ASP A 56 49.47 -15.53 27.69
C ASP A 56 48.13 -15.75 28.42
N SER A 57 47.12 -16.19 27.65
CA SER A 57 46.13 -17.15 28.15
C SER A 57 45.59 -17.96 26.97
N GLU A 58 46.20 -19.12 26.71
CA GLU A 58 45.73 -20.17 25.78
C GLU A 58 44.48 -20.91 26.30
N ASP A 59 43.62 -20.28 27.11
CA ASP A 59 42.51 -20.97 27.79
C ASP A 59 41.11 -20.72 27.18
N SER A 60 40.98 -19.98 26.07
CA SER A 60 39.64 -19.60 25.55
C SER A 60 39.09 -20.47 24.42
N GLN A 61 39.90 -21.32 23.77
CA GLN A 61 39.43 -22.08 22.60
C GLN A 61 38.93 -23.49 22.96
N ASP A 62 39.61 -24.18 23.89
CA ASP A 62 39.15 -25.45 24.46
C ASP A 62 37.88 -25.30 25.32
N SER A 63 37.67 -24.12 25.92
CA SER A 63 36.44 -23.77 26.64
C SER A 63 35.23 -23.71 25.71
N PHE A 64 35.40 -23.05 24.55
CA PHE A 64 34.33 -22.81 23.60
C PHE A 64 33.93 -24.08 22.83
N GLU A 65 34.90 -24.91 22.43
CA GLU A 65 34.60 -26.18 21.76
C GLU A 65 33.91 -27.19 22.69
N LYS A 66 34.21 -27.13 23.99
CA LYS A 66 33.59 -27.97 25.02
C LYS A 66 32.18 -27.50 25.38
N GLU A 67 31.96 -26.19 25.44
CA GLU A 67 30.64 -25.57 25.62
C GLU A 67 29.75 -25.83 24.39
N ALA A 68 30.28 -25.71 23.17
CA ALA A 68 29.56 -26.05 21.94
C ALA A 68 29.24 -27.56 21.82
N ALA A 69 30.11 -28.43 22.34
CA ALA A 69 29.86 -29.88 22.39
C ALA A 69 28.83 -30.28 23.46
N GLU A 70 28.77 -29.54 24.58
CA GLU A 70 27.74 -29.68 25.62
C GLU A 70 26.38 -29.15 25.14
N GLU A 71 26.33 -27.98 24.49
CA GLU A 71 25.12 -27.43 23.84
C GLU A 71 24.61 -28.34 22.71
N SER A 72 25.50 -28.89 21.89
CA SER A 72 25.14 -29.84 20.83
C SER A 72 24.55 -31.14 21.41
N ASN A 73 25.07 -31.63 22.54
CA ASN A 73 24.52 -32.81 23.23
C ASN A 73 23.18 -32.53 23.92
N GLU A 74 22.98 -31.34 24.50
CA GLU A 74 21.68 -30.90 25.01
C GLU A 74 20.65 -30.78 23.89
N LEU A 75 21.00 -30.17 22.75
CA LEU A 75 20.16 -30.10 21.55
C LEU A 75 19.74 -31.49 21.03
N HIS A 76 20.65 -32.47 21.03
CA HIS A 76 20.33 -33.85 20.66
C HIS A 76 19.46 -34.59 21.68
N GLN A 77 19.50 -34.22 22.97
CA GLN A 77 18.59 -34.74 24.00
C GLN A 77 17.20 -34.09 23.93
N GLU A 78 17.11 -32.80 23.63
CA GLU A 78 15.84 -32.08 23.42
C GLU A 78 15.09 -32.56 22.17
N LEU A 79 15.82 -32.86 21.09
CA LEU A 79 15.30 -33.51 19.87
C LEU A 79 14.68 -34.88 20.15
N LYS A 80 15.25 -35.67 21.07
CA LYS A 80 14.69 -36.97 21.49
C LYS A 80 13.39 -36.85 22.28
N HIS A 81 13.15 -35.71 22.93
CA HIS A 81 11.95 -35.45 23.74
C HIS A 81 10.83 -34.71 23.01
N HIS A 82 10.94 -34.46 21.69
CA HIS A 82 9.92 -33.76 20.89
C HIS A 82 9.43 -32.46 21.58
N LYS A 83 10.34 -31.52 21.89
CA LYS A 83 9.93 -30.18 22.35
C LYS A 83 9.16 -29.46 21.23
N LEU A 84 7.83 -29.59 21.28
CA LEU A 84 6.86 -29.04 20.35
C LEU A 84 6.58 -27.57 20.70
N ILE A 85 7.03 -26.63 19.87
CA ILE A 85 6.70 -25.20 20.02
C ILE A 85 5.22 -24.97 19.70
N ASN A 86 4.35 -24.89 20.71
CA ASN A 86 2.97 -24.44 20.51
C ASN A 86 2.89 -22.90 20.40
N PHE A 87 1.70 -22.35 20.13
CA PHE A 87 1.50 -20.89 20.06
C PHE A 87 1.98 -20.13 21.31
N ARG A 88 1.91 -20.76 22.49
CA ARG A 88 2.42 -20.19 23.74
C ARG A 88 3.94 -20.15 23.73
N GLU A 89 4.60 -21.25 23.38
CA GLU A 89 6.07 -21.32 23.30
C GLU A 89 6.65 -20.45 22.18
N ALA A 90 5.97 -20.29 21.04
CA ALA A 90 6.42 -19.42 19.96
C ALA A 90 6.48 -17.96 20.44
N LYS A 91 5.49 -17.53 21.19
CA LYS A 91 5.47 -16.20 21.80
C LYS A 91 6.48 -16.06 22.95
N GLU A 92 6.55 -17.04 23.86
CA GLU A 92 7.46 -17.01 25.02
C GLU A 92 8.94 -17.07 24.61
N LYS A 93 9.30 -17.83 23.56
CA LYS A 93 10.69 -17.88 23.05
C LYS A 93 11.10 -16.62 22.28
N GLN A 94 10.14 -15.81 21.84
CA GLN A 94 10.39 -14.50 21.24
C GLN A 94 10.55 -13.38 22.28
N GLU A 95 10.56 -13.70 23.58
CA GLU A 95 10.66 -12.72 24.69
C GLU A 95 11.94 -11.88 24.75
N ALA A 96 12.93 -12.12 23.88
CA ALA A 96 13.99 -11.14 23.63
C ALA A 96 13.43 -9.78 23.13
N CYS A 97 12.16 -9.73 22.70
CA CYS A 97 11.44 -8.50 22.35
C CYS A 97 10.47 -8.01 23.46
N ALA A 98 10.46 -8.57 24.67
CA ALA A 98 9.54 -8.11 25.72
C ALA A 98 9.84 -6.69 26.22
N ASP A 99 11.05 -6.16 25.99
CA ASP A 99 11.41 -4.77 26.29
C ASP A 99 10.88 -3.78 25.22
N VAL A 100 10.71 -4.24 23.97
CA VAL A 100 10.14 -3.50 22.81
C VAL A 100 8.69 -3.07 23.08
N ILE A 101 7.94 -3.86 23.86
CA ILE A 101 6.56 -3.53 24.25
C ILE A 101 6.53 -2.54 25.44
N LYS A 102 7.59 -2.48 26.25
CA LYS A 102 7.67 -1.58 27.42
C LYS A 102 7.99 -0.15 27.04
N GLU A 103 8.62 0.07 25.89
CA GLU A 103 9.04 1.38 25.40
C GLU A 103 8.42 1.75 24.04
N PRO A 104 7.08 1.79 23.92
CA PRO A 104 6.40 2.07 22.65
C PRO A 104 6.80 3.40 22.02
N GLN A 105 7.33 4.35 22.79
CA GLN A 105 7.87 5.62 22.32
C GLN A 105 9.13 5.50 21.43
N GLU A 106 9.86 4.37 21.50
CA GLU A 106 11.12 4.20 20.76
C GLU A 106 10.92 3.66 19.33
N HIS A 107 9.70 3.20 19.02
CA HIS A 107 9.33 2.62 17.74
C HIS A 107 8.62 3.61 16.82
N PRO A 108 8.64 3.39 15.49
CA PRO A 108 7.85 4.18 14.57
C PRO A 108 6.37 4.10 14.93
N ASN A 109 5.67 5.23 14.87
CA ASN A 109 4.23 5.27 15.05
C ASN A 109 3.52 4.27 14.12
N GLY A 110 2.60 3.48 14.69
CA GLY A 110 1.91 2.42 13.97
C GLY A 110 2.63 1.08 13.93
N TRP A 111 3.82 0.96 14.54
CA TRP A 111 4.47 -0.32 14.76
C TRP A 111 3.59 -1.22 15.61
N ARG A 112 3.44 -2.48 15.17
CA ARG A 112 2.61 -3.49 15.82
C ARG A 112 3.40 -4.76 16.00
N TYR A 113 3.18 -5.42 17.13
CA TYR A 113 3.75 -6.73 17.37
C TYR A 113 3.17 -7.74 16.38
N ARG A 114 4.06 -8.45 15.69
CA ARG A 114 3.74 -9.53 14.76
C ARG A 114 4.52 -10.76 15.19
N LEU A 115 3.83 -11.88 15.30
CA LEU A 115 4.49 -13.15 15.55
C LEU A 115 5.23 -13.59 14.28
N ASN A 116 6.55 -13.83 14.35
CA ASN A 116 7.38 -14.16 13.18
C ASN A 116 7.17 -15.59 12.62
N GLU A 117 6.28 -16.38 13.21
CA GLU A 117 5.84 -17.67 12.70
C GLU A 117 4.46 -17.58 11.99
N SER A 118 4.24 -18.44 10.98
CA SER A 118 2.95 -18.53 10.28
C SER A 118 1.95 -19.43 11.01
N GLU A 119 0.65 -19.14 10.88
CA GLU A 119 -0.40 -19.99 11.47
C GLU A 119 -0.35 -21.42 10.88
N ASP A 120 -0.09 -21.52 9.58
CA ASP A 120 -0.03 -22.80 8.87
C ASP A 120 1.16 -23.65 9.32
N PHE A 121 2.33 -23.03 9.52
CA PHE A 121 3.49 -23.75 10.06
C PHE A 121 3.17 -24.37 11.42
N ILE A 122 2.69 -23.55 12.37
CA ILE A 122 2.40 -24.01 13.73
C ILE A 122 1.31 -25.09 13.73
N LYS A 123 0.26 -24.98 12.91
CA LYS A 123 -0.86 -25.94 12.93
C LYS A 123 -0.62 -27.19 12.11
N ASN A 124 -0.05 -27.07 10.93
CA ASN A 124 -0.13 -28.10 9.90
C ASN A 124 1.23 -28.68 9.51
N GLN A 125 2.31 -27.89 9.58
CA GLN A 125 3.63 -28.32 9.11
C GLN A 125 4.52 -28.85 10.23
N GLN A 126 4.39 -28.31 11.45
CA GLN A 126 5.14 -28.77 12.60
C GLN A 126 4.83 -30.25 12.90
N PRO A 127 5.83 -31.05 13.34
CA PRO A 127 5.70 -32.50 13.52
C PRO A 127 4.89 -32.91 14.77
N TRP A 128 3.69 -32.37 14.92
CA TRP A 128 2.72 -32.80 15.93
C TRP A 128 2.36 -34.27 15.75
N PRO A 129 2.14 -35.05 16.82
CA PRO A 129 1.64 -36.43 16.71
C PRO A 129 0.37 -36.54 15.84
N ALA A 130 -0.55 -35.58 15.95
CA ALA A 130 -1.73 -35.47 15.10
C ALA A 130 -1.39 -35.25 13.61
N ASN A 131 -0.38 -34.43 13.30
CA ASN A 131 0.06 -34.14 11.93
C ASN A 131 0.81 -35.32 11.34
N LEU A 132 1.70 -35.95 12.10
CA LEU A 132 2.42 -37.16 11.71
C LEU A 132 1.45 -38.32 11.45
N LYS A 133 0.42 -38.49 12.29
CA LYS A 133 -0.64 -39.50 12.09
C LYS A 133 -1.44 -39.22 10.82
N ARG A 134 -1.79 -37.95 10.58
CA ARG A 134 -2.52 -37.51 9.38
C ARG A 134 -1.67 -37.63 8.11
N GLN A 135 -0.36 -37.39 8.19
CA GLN A 135 0.60 -37.63 7.11
C GLN A 135 0.73 -39.11 6.80
N LYS A 136 0.92 -39.97 7.82
CA LYS A 136 0.92 -41.43 7.64
C LYS A 136 -0.37 -41.95 7.00
N GLN A 137 -1.53 -41.46 7.44
CA GLN A 137 -2.82 -41.82 6.84
C GLN A 137 -2.96 -41.33 5.39
N LYS A 138 -2.39 -40.16 5.06
CA LYS A 138 -2.33 -39.66 3.68
C LYS A 138 -1.38 -40.50 2.81
N GLU A 139 -0.21 -40.86 3.33
CA GLU A 139 0.76 -41.71 2.65
C GLU A 139 0.20 -43.11 2.40
N GLU A 140 -0.50 -43.69 3.38
CA GLU A 140 -1.20 -44.97 3.25
C GLU A 140 -2.31 -44.89 2.17
N LYS A 141 -3.13 -43.84 2.18
CA LYS A 141 -4.15 -43.62 1.13
C LYS A 141 -3.54 -43.41 -0.25
N GLN A 142 -2.46 -42.64 -0.35
CA GLN A 142 -1.74 -42.44 -1.61
C GLN A 142 -1.12 -43.74 -2.12
N LYS A 143 -0.64 -44.60 -1.22
CA LYS A 143 -0.19 -45.96 -1.57
C LYS A 143 -1.32 -46.80 -2.12
N GLU A 144 -2.48 -46.81 -1.46
CA GLU A 144 -3.67 -47.54 -1.93
C GLU A 144 -4.17 -47.02 -3.29
N GLU A 145 -4.14 -45.70 -3.53
CA GLU A 145 -4.48 -45.09 -4.82
C GLU A 145 -3.46 -45.42 -5.91
N LYS A 146 -2.16 -45.46 -5.58
CA LYS A 146 -1.09 -45.83 -6.52
C LYS A 146 -1.18 -47.31 -6.90
N GLU A 147 -1.47 -48.18 -5.94
CA GLU A 147 -1.70 -49.61 -6.17
C GLU A 147 -2.95 -49.85 -7.04
N LYS A 148 -4.01 -49.05 -6.88
CA LYS A 148 -5.17 -49.08 -7.78
C LYS A 148 -4.83 -48.63 -9.20
N LYS A 149 -4.09 -47.52 -9.36
CA LYS A 149 -3.64 -47.05 -10.68
C LYS A 149 -2.71 -48.04 -11.38
N GLU A 150 -1.79 -48.67 -10.66
CA GLU A 150 -0.91 -49.71 -11.23
C GLU A 150 -1.68 -50.97 -11.65
N GLN A 151 -2.83 -51.27 -11.03
CA GLN A 151 -3.71 -52.35 -11.46
C GLN A 151 -4.52 -51.99 -12.71
N GLU A 152 -4.96 -50.73 -12.83
CA GLU A 152 -5.66 -50.22 -14.01
C GLU A 152 -4.72 -50.11 -15.23
N GLU A 153 -3.50 -49.60 -15.07
CA GLU A 153 -2.49 -49.52 -16.15
C GLU A 153 -2.05 -50.90 -16.66
N LYS A 154 -2.02 -51.92 -15.80
CA LYS A 154 -1.74 -53.30 -16.21
C LYS A 154 -2.86 -53.91 -17.06
N GLN A 155 -4.11 -53.46 -16.88
CA GLN A 155 -5.23 -53.89 -17.73
C GLN A 155 -5.23 -53.18 -19.09
N GLU A 156 -4.82 -51.91 -19.15
CA GLU A 156 -4.72 -51.17 -20.42
C GLU A 156 -3.55 -51.62 -21.30
N GLN A 157 -2.39 -51.96 -20.71
CA GLN A 157 -1.24 -52.46 -21.47
C GLN A 157 -1.46 -53.84 -22.13
N GLU A 158 -2.36 -54.68 -21.60
CA GLU A 158 -2.76 -55.93 -22.27
C GLU A 158 -3.65 -55.69 -23.49
N HIS A 159 -4.33 -54.54 -23.55
CA HIS A 159 -5.21 -54.19 -24.67
C HIS A 159 -4.47 -53.53 -25.84
N GLU A 160 -3.45 -52.72 -25.59
CA GLU A 160 -2.70 -52.01 -26.66
C GLU A 160 -1.67 -52.88 -27.42
N TRP A 161 -1.30 -54.05 -26.89
CA TRP A 161 -0.31 -54.93 -27.55
C TRP A 161 -0.85 -55.67 -28.79
N LYS A 162 -2.15 -55.54 -29.11
CA LYS A 162 -2.81 -56.22 -30.24
C LYS A 162 -2.98 -55.41 -31.52
N ASP A 163 -2.87 -54.08 -31.49
CA ASP A 163 -3.20 -53.23 -32.66
C ASP A 163 -2.01 -52.51 -33.30
N GLY A 164 -0.78 -52.79 -32.85
CA GLY A 164 0.45 -52.16 -33.33
C GLY A 164 1.05 -52.79 -34.59
N ASN A 165 0.28 -53.10 -35.64
CA ASN A 165 0.87 -53.53 -36.90
C ASN A 165 -0.02 -53.21 -38.11
N LEU A 166 -0.05 -51.96 -38.57
CA LEU A 166 -0.26 -51.62 -39.98
C LEU A 166 -0.05 -50.12 -40.25
N LYS A 167 0.86 -49.87 -41.20
CA LYS A 167 0.95 -48.69 -42.09
C LYS A 167 1.75 -47.47 -41.61
N ARG A 168 3.06 -47.60 -41.85
CA ARG A 168 3.88 -46.56 -42.50
C ARG A 168 3.30 -46.14 -43.87
N GLN A 169 3.69 -44.94 -44.31
CA GLN A 169 3.75 -44.41 -45.69
C GLN A 169 2.49 -43.73 -46.29
N ARG A 170 2.49 -42.40 -46.48
CA ARG A 170 2.91 -41.65 -47.70
C ARG A 170 2.34 -40.22 -47.80
N HIS A 171 3.24 -39.29 -48.09
CA HIS A 171 3.22 -38.12 -48.99
C HIS A 171 1.91 -37.53 -49.59
N ASN A 172 1.86 -36.20 -49.53
CA ASN A 172 1.58 -35.16 -50.57
C ASN A 172 0.66 -35.48 -51.75
N ASP A 173 -0.31 -34.60 -52.05
CA ASP A 173 -0.19 -33.58 -53.13
C ASP A 173 -1.53 -32.90 -53.50
N ALA A 174 -1.40 -31.64 -53.95
CA ALA A 174 -2.10 -30.96 -55.05
C ALA A 174 -3.59 -30.50 -54.94
N TYR A 175 -3.73 -29.17 -54.83
CA TYR A 175 -4.31 -28.19 -55.78
C TYR A 175 -5.33 -28.57 -56.88
N ALA A 176 -6.15 -27.52 -57.19
CA ALA A 176 -6.97 -27.21 -58.38
C ALA A 176 -8.43 -27.72 -58.32
N SER A 177 -9.47 -26.97 -58.73
CA SER A 177 -9.60 -26.12 -59.93
C SER A 177 -10.93 -25.32 -59.94
N SER A 178 -10.92 -24.26 -60.76
CA SER A 178 -11.98 -23.68 -61.62
C SER A 178 -13.06 -22.79 -61.00
N GLY A 179 -13.12 -21.52 -61.46
CA GLY A 179 -13.49 -21.15 -62.84
C GLY A 179 -14.48 -19.99 -62.94
N GLY A 180 -14.30 -19.10 -63.94
CA GLY A 180 -15.37 -18.25 -64.48
C GLY A 180 -15.01 -16.78 -64.76
N GLN A 181 -14.95 -16.42 -66.04
CA GLN A 181 -14.61 -15.13 -66.67
C GLN A 181 -15.77 -14.15 -66.87
N ASP A 182 -15.41 -12.87 -67.09
CA ASP A 182 -15.98 -11.80 -67.96
C ASP A 182 -17.45 -11.37 -67.72
N ASP A 183 -17.87 -10.09 -67.78
CA ASP A 183 -17.72 -9.20 -68.93
C ASP A 183 -18.09 -7.71 -68.61
N SER A 184 -17.75 -6.86 -69.58
CA SER A 184 -17.70 -5.39 -69.71
C SER A 184 -18.99 -4.52 -69.64
N LYS A 185 -18.87 -3.21 -69.30
CA LYS A 185 -19.07 -1.99 -70.16
C LYS A 185 -19.50 -0.67 -69.45
N ALA A 186 -19.06 0.44 -70.08
CA ALA A 186 -19.19 1.89 -69.81
C ALA A 186 -20.64 2.45 -69.82
N THR A 187 -20.98 3.70 -69.43
CA THR A 187 -20.70 5.05 -70.00
C THR A 187 -21.45 6.10 -69.13
N SER A 188 -20.85 7.19 -68.64
CA SER A 188 -20.75 8.58 -69.17
C SER A 188 -21.90 9.58 -68.90
N GLN A 189 -21.49 10.80 -68.50
CA GLN A 189 -21.97 12.16 -68.85
C GLN A 189 -22.66 13.06 -67.79
N ASP A 190 -21.91 14.14 -67.47
CA ASP A 190 -22.17 15.58 -67.66
C ASP A 190 -23.38 16.28 -67.00
N GLY A 191 -23.13 17.47 -66.44
CA GLY A 191 -24.19 18.43 -66.10
C GLY A 191 -23.78 19.64 -65.24
N ASP A 192 -23.17 20.62 -65.88
CA ASP A 192 -22.66 21.94 -65.48
C ASP A 192 -23.61 22.92 -64.72
N LYS A 193 -22.99 23.89 -64.02
CA LYS A 193 -23.29 25.35 -63.92
C LYS A 193 -24.25 26.02 -62.89
N GLN A 194 -23.58 26.87 -62.07
CA GLN A 194 -23.69 28.35 -61.93
C GLN A 194 -24.75 29.08 -61.04
N ASP A 195 -24.16 29.96 -60.21
CA ASP A 195 -24.40 31.41 -60.03
C ASP A 195 -25.37 31.99 -58.98
N GLY A 196 -24.76 32.88 -58.16
CA GLY A 196 -25.30 34.18 -57.70
C GLY A 196 -26.03 34.16 -56.35
N LYS A 197 -26.11 35.24 -55.56
CA LYS A 197 -25.52 36.59 -55.57
C LYS A 197 -25.99 37.27 -54.26
N ASN A 198 -25.12 38.11 -53.69
CA ASN A 198 -25.40 39.43 -53.07
C ASN A 198 -26.32 39.64 -51.84
N ASP A 199 -25.70 40.35 -50.88
CA ASP A 199 -26.07 41.67 -50.36
C ASP A 199 -26.86 41.85 -49.03
N GLN A 200 -26.15 42.54 -48.11
CA GLN A 200 -26.51 43.81 -47.45
C GLN A 200 -27.43 43.83 -46.20
N LYS A 201 -26.83 44.33 -45.10
CA LYS A 201 -26.98 45.72 -44.55
C LYS A 201 -27.60 45.92 -43.16
N ASP A 202 -26.98 46.90 -42.49
CA ASP A 202 -27.53 47.95 -41.61
C ASP A 202 -28.04 47.52 -40.22
N SER A 203 -27.87 48.27 -39.11
CA SER A 203 -27.22 49.54 -38.81
C SER A 203 -27.46 49.91 -37.33
N LYS A 204 -26.49 50.62 -36.70
CA LYS A 204 -26.64 51.85 -35.86
C LYS A 204 -27.39 51.82 -34.51
N ASP A 205 -26.71 52.23 -33.42
CA ASP A 205 -26.71 53.58 -32.75
C ASP A 205 -27.69 53.55 -31.56
N ASP A 206 -27.59 54.25 -30.42
CA ASP A 206 -26.67 55.24 -29.83
C ASP A 206 -27.23 55.57 -28.42
N SER A 207 -26.39 56.15 -27.55
CA SER A 207 -26.72 57.03 -26.41
C SER A 207 -27.49 56.46 -25.21
N GLY A 208 -27.30 56.89 -23.96
CA GLY A 208 -26.51 57.97 -23.38
C GLY A 208 -27.00 58.18 -21.94
N GLU A 209 -26.09 58.26 -20.98
CA GLU A 209 -26.37 58.59 -19.57
C GLU A 209 -26.21 60.09 -19.34
N THR A 210 -27.05 60.62 -18.46
CA THR A 210 -27.13 62.03 -18.08
C THR A 210 -26.48 62.28 -16.72
N ASN A 211 -25.53 63.22 -16.75
CA ASN A 211 -25.45 64.43 -15.94
C ASN A 211 -25.16 64.43 -14.43
N GLN A 212 -24.20 65.33 -14.16
CA GLN A 212 -24.16 66.37 -13.12
C GLN A 212 -23.59 66.01 -11.76
N ALA A 213 -22.80 66.85 -11.10
CA ALA A 213 -22.05 68.05 -11.47
C ALA A 213 -21.30 68.55 -10.22
N ASP A 214 -20.17 69.20 -10.46
CA ASP A 214 -19.61 70.37 -9.79
C ASP A 214 -19.21 70.32 -8.30
N SER A 215 -17.92 70.57 -8.04
CA SER A 215 -17.46 71.94 -7.75
C SER A 215 -15.93 72.01 -7.54
N GLU A 216 -15.42 73.22 -7.79
CA GLU A 216 -14.05 73.62 -8.12
C GLU A 216 -13.12 73.82 -6.90
N GLU A 217 -11.81 73.58 -7.07
CA GLU A 217 -10.73 74.58 -7.02
C GLU A 217 -9.32 73.99 -6.71
N GLN A 218 -8.33 74.66 -7.30
CA GLN A 218 -6.90 74.38 -7.49
C GLN A 218 -6.04 73.98 -6.26
N LYS A 219 -5.12 73.01 -6.42
CA LYS A 219 -3.62 73.18 -6.42
C LYS A 219 -2.85 71.86 -6.19
N ASP A 220 -1.61 71.88 -6.69
CA ASP A 220 -0.51 70.93 -6.51
C ASP A 220 -0.51 69.66 -7.38
N SER A 221 0.32 69.68 -8.43
CA SER A 221 0.80 68.46 -9.09
C SER A 221 1.63 67.67 -8.08
N LYS A 222 0.98 66.78 -7.33
CA LYS A 222 1.67 65.77 -6.53
C LYS A 222 2.70 65.07 -7.41
N PRO A 223 3.96 64.90 -6.96
CA PRO A 223 4.93 64.12 -7.71
C PRO A 223 4.31 62.73 -7.92
N LYS A 224 4.21 62.31 -9.20
CA LYS A 224 3.61 61.02 -9.57
C LYS A 224 4.19 59.93 -8.68
N SER A 225 3.33 59.14 -8.06
CA SER A 225 3.75 58.01 -7.24
C SER A 225 4.64 57.08 -8.06
N GLU A 226 5.49 56.28 -7.40
CA GLU A 226 6.32 55.30 -8.10
C GLU A 226 5.48 54.37 -8.99
N TYR A 227 4.28 54.00 -8.52
CA TYR A 227 3.33 53.21 -9.30
C TYR A 227 2.79 53.97 -10.53
N GLU A 228 2.47 55.26 -10.40
CA GLU A 228 2.01 56.09 -11.52
C GLU A 228 3.12 56.26 -12.57
N LYS A 229 4.38 56.42 -12.15
CA LYS A 229 5.54 56.46 -13.06
C LYS A 229 5.76 55.13 -13.78
N LEU A 230 5.55 54.01 -13.10
CA LEU A 230 5.64 52.69 -13.71
C LEU A 230 4.49 52.42 -14.70
N ARG A 231 3.27 52.90 -14.38
CA ARG A 231 2.08 52.78 -15.24
C ARG A 231 2.21 53.53 -16.58
N GLU A 232 3.13 54.47 -16.69
CA GLU A 232 3.47 55.13 -17.96
C GLU A 232 4.25 54.21 -18.91
N LYS A 233 4.94 53.19 -18.39
CA LYS A 233 5.82 52.30 -19.16
C LYS A 233 5.31 50.86 -19.25
N TYR A 234 4.57 50.43 -18.23
CA TYR A 234 4.20 49.04 -18.00
C TYR A 234 2.70 48.91 -17.67
N SER A 235 2.08 47.84 -18.15
CA SER A 235 0.74 47.40 -17.75
C SER A 235 0.67 47.02 -16.27
N VAL A 236 -0.54 46.85 -15.71
CA VAL A 236 -0.71 46.44 -14.30
C VAL A 236 -0.03 45.09 -14.05
N GLN A 237 -0.15 44.18 -15.00
CA GLN A 237 0.36 42.82 -14.97
C GLN A 237 1.89 42.83 -15.02
N GLU A 238 2.49 43.66 -15.89
CA GLU A 238 3.95 43.83 -15.95
C GLU A 238 4.51 44.47 -14.68
N ILE A 239 3.78 45.41 -14.05
CA ILE A 239 4.19 45.98 -12.76
C ILE A 239 4.09 44.93 -11.65
N ALA A 240 3.07 44.08 -11.65
CA ALA A 240 2.95 42.99 -10.70
C ALA A 240 4.08 41.97 -10.88
N LEU A 241 4.39 41.58 -12.12
CA LEU A 241 5.52 40.71 -12.42
C LEU A 241 6.84 41.35 -12.01
N LEU A 242 7.08 42.63 -12.34
CA LEU A 242 8.29 43.35 -11.95
C LEU A 242 8.47 43.36 -10.43
N ARG A 243 7.40 43.62 -9.67
CA ARG A 243 7.42 43.58 -8.20
C ARG A 243 7.72 42.19 -7.68
N ASN A 244 7.10 41.16 -8.26
CA ASN A 244 7.37 39.77 -7.88
C ASN A 244 8.82 39.36 -8.21
N LEU A 245 9.35 39.76 -9.37
CA LEU A 245 10.74 39.53 -9.76
C LEU A 245 11.72 40.27 -8.83
N GLN A 246 11.40 41.50 -8.44
CA GLN A 246 12.20 42.25 -7.47
C GLN A 246 12.15 41.60 -6.08
N ALA A 247 11.00 41.02 -5.69
CA ALA A 247 10.87 40.28 -4.43
C ALA A 247 11.64 38.96 -4.48
N GLU A 248 11.49 38.16 -5.55
CA GLU A 248 12.23 36.92 -5.75
C GLU A 248 13.74 37.19 -5.82
N LYS A 249 14.18 38.22 -6.54
CA LYS A 249 15.59 38.62 -6.58
C LYS A 249 16.14 38.83 -5.17
N LYS A 250 15.41 39.55 -4.31
CA LYS A 250 15.81 39.74 -2.91
C LYS A 250 15.86 38.43 -2.13
N ILE A 251 14.97 37.48 -2.41
CA ILE A 251 15.02 36.14 -1.79
C ILE A 251 16.26 35.38 -2.27
N VAL A 252 16.52 35.36 -3.58
CA VAL A 252 17.66 34.67 -4.20
C VAL A 252 19.00 35.23 -3.71
N GLU A 253 19.12 36.55 -3.60
CA GLU A 253 20.32 37.22 -3.05
C GLU A 253 20.57 36.91 -1.57
N ASN A 254 19.57 36.41 -0.85
CA ASN A 254 19.62 36.12 0.58
C ASN A 254 19.28 34.65 0.91
N LEU A 255 19.45 33.71 -0.03
CA LEU A 255 19.22 32.29 0.25
C LEU A 255 20.15 31.82 1.38
N LYS A 256 19.55 31.19 2.39
CA LYS A 256 20.31 30.67 3.53
C LYS A 256 21.03 29.38 3.18
N GLN A 257 22.21 29.21 3.74
CA GLN A 257 22.92 27.95 3.72
C GLN A 257 22.48 27.09 4.90
N SER A 258 22.17 25.81 4.64
CA SER A 258 21.93 24.82 5.66
C SER A 258 23.25 24.41 6.31
N ASP A 259 23.24 24.29 7.64
CA ASP A 259 24.33 23.77 8.46
C ASP A 259 24.23 22.25 8.68
N GLY A 260 23.20 21.60 8.12
CA GLY A 260 22.92 20.20 8.39
C GLY A 260 22.30 19.90 9.74
N LYS A 261 21.73 20.89 10.44
CA LYS A 261 21.06 20.70 11.75
C LYS A 261 19.65 21.28 11.72
N MET A 262 19.02 21.24 10.54
CA MET A 262 17.67 21.75 10.33
C MET A 262 16.63 20.90 11.06
N LYS A 263 15.38 21.37 11.10
CA LYS A 263 14.24 20.66 11.68
C LYS A 263 13.06 20.64 10.73
N SER A 264 12.29 19.57 10.78
CA SER A 264 11.07 19.39 10.02
C SER A 264 9.92 20.23 10.58
N PRO A 265 9.03 20.77 9.72
CA PRO A 265 7.77 21.36 10.17
C PRO A 265 6.75 20.31 10.65
N TRP A 266 7.01 19.01 10.49
CA TRP A 266 6.04 17.92 10.70
C TRP A 266 6.24 17.07 11.96
N VAL A 267 7.10 17.49 12.90
CA VAL A 267 7.48 16.75 14.12
C VAL A 267 6.27 16.29 14.98
N HIS A 268 5.13 16.99 14.87
CA HIS A 268 3.97 16.80 15.75
C HIS A 268 2.75 16.16 15.08
N LEU A 269 2.87 15.65 13.85
CA LEU A 269 1.74 15.00 13.19
C LEU A 269 1.63 13.53 13.63
N GLU A 270 0.58 13.23 14.38
CA GLU A 270 0.15 11.87 14.72
C GLU A 270 -0.20 11.08 13.44
N PRO A 271 0.49 9.97 13.17
CA PRO A 271 0.15 9.06 12.08
C PRO A 271 -1.19 8.36 12.34
N SER A 272 -1.71 7.72 11.29
CA SER A 272 -2.88 6.86 11.43
C SER A 272 -2.46 5.58 12.14
N ASP A 273 -3.18 5.16 13.19
CA ASP A 273 -3.03 3.83 13.79
C ASP A 273 -3.75 2.74 12.99
N VAL A 274 -4.36 3.11 11.87
CA VAL A 274 -5.34 2.29 11.16
C VAL A 274 -4.70 1.64 9.96
N ILE A 275 -4.82 0.31 9.88
CA ILE A 275 -4.43 -0.46 8.71
C ILE A 275 -5.55 -0.44 7.67
N ASP A 276 -5.18 0.05 6.48
CA ASP A 276 -6.04 0.08 5.30
C ASP A 276 -6.48 -1.35 4.95
N ASP A 277 -7.74 -1.52 4.56
CA ASP A 277 -8.32 -2.85 4.30
C ASP A 277 -7.52 -3.67 3.29
N ALA A 278 -6.92 -3.01 2.30
CA ALA A 278 -6.14 -3.67 1.27
C ALA A 278 -4.83 -4.30 1.80
N ASP A 279 -4.30 -3.83 2.94
CA ASP A 279 -3.04 -4.32 3.51
C ASP A 279 -3.25 -5.48 4.50
N ARG A 280 -4.45 -5.63 5.06
CA ARG A 280 -4.74 -6.60 6.15
C ARG A 280 -4.47 -8.06 5.79
N ALA A 281 -4.68 -8.40 4.52
CA ALA A 281 -4.43 -9.74 3.97
C ALA A 281 -3.05 -9.86 3.30
N SER A 282 -2.22 -8.82 3.37
CA SER A 282 -0.88 -8.81 2.77
C SER A 282 0.20 -9.16 3.81
N PRO A 283 1.43 -9.50 3.38
CA PRO A 283 2.58 -9.59 4.27
C PRO A 283 2.89 -8.29 5.04
N ASP A 284 2.38 -7.15 4.58
CA ASP A 284 2.57 -5.83 5.18
C ASP A 284 1.42 -5.45 6.13
N ASN A 285 0.64 -6.44 6.60
CA ASN A 285 -0.55 -6.24 7.45
C ASN A 285 -0.29 -5.64 8.84
N TRP A 286 0.92 -5.17 9.11
CA TRP A 286 1.34 -4.53 10.36
C TRP A 286 1.67 -3.05 10.17
N ILE A 287 1.60 -2.53 8.93
CA ILE A 287 1.97 -1.16 8.59
C ILE A 287 0.70 -0.34 8.31
N PRO A 288 0.42 0.71 9.09
CA PRO A 288 -0.68 1.60 8.77
C PRO A 288 -0.30 2.55 7.63
N ARG A 289 -1.21 2.65 6.66
CA ARG A 289 -1.02 3.44 5.45
C ARG A 289 -2.25 4.31 5.20
N ASN A 290 -2.03 5.42 4.51
CA ASN A 290 -3.09 6.39 4.27
C ASN A 290 -4.07 5.88 3.20
N SER A 291 -5.36 5.74 3.56
CA SER A 291 -6.40 5.20 2.68
C SER A 291 -6.64 5.99 1.39
N ASN A 292 -6.15 7.24 1.31
CA ASN A 292 -6.24 8.11 0.14
C ASN A 292 -5.08 7.92 -0.85
N MET A 293 -4.16 6.97 -0.60
CA MET A 293 -3.10 6.64 -1.54
C MET A 293 -3.67 6.03 -2.83
N ILE A 294 -3.01 6.31 -3.95
CA ILE A 294 -3.30 5.70 -5.25
C ILE A 294 -2.34 4.53 -5.40
N ARG A 295 -2.85 3.30 -5.22
CA ARG A 295 -2.07 2.06 -5.41
C ARG A 295 -1.86 1.81 -6.90
N LEU A 296 -0.64 1.45 -7.27
CA LEU A 296 -0.20 1.32 -8.66
C LEU A 296 0.15 -0.11 -9.06
N THR A 297 0.17 -1.04 -8.10
CA THR A 297 0.51 -2.47 -8.24
C THR A 297 -0.45 -3.33 -7.42
N GLY A 298 -1.75 -3.00 -7.42
CA GLY A 298 -2.76 -3.66 -6.61
C GLY A 298 -2.48 -3.56 -5.10
N LYS A 299 -2.78 -4.62 -4.35
CA LYS A 299 -2.60 -4.64 -2.89
C LYS A 299 -1.13 -4.73 -2.47
N HIS A 300 -0.36 -5.57 -3.16
CA HIS A 300 1.01 -5.92 -2.79
C HIS A 300 1.83 -6.39 -4.01
N PRO A 301 3.14 -6.08 -4.10
CA PRO A 301 3.92 -5.20 -3.22
C PRO A 301 3.42 -3.76 -3.30
N LEU A 302 3.55 -2.98 -2.23
CA LEU A 302 3.03 -1.61 -2.25
C LEU A 302 3.89 -0.71 -3.16
N ASN A 303 3.25 -0.21 -4.20
CA ASN A 303 3.72 0.97 -4.92
C ASN A 303 2.57 1.97 -4.97
N CYS A 304 2.78 3.17 -4.44
CA CYS A 304 1.74 4.19 -4.41
C CYS A 304 2.29 5.60 -4.57
N GLU A 305 1.46 6.43 -5.20
CA GLU A 305 1.55 7.89 -5.17
C GLU A 305 0.30 8.48 -4.52
N TYR A 306 0.26 9.80 -4.38
CA TYR A 306 -0.90 10.52 -3.86
C TYR A 306 -1.47 11.44 -4.94
N PRO A 307 -2.76 11.84 -4.84
CA PRO A 307 -3.30 12.87 -5.71
C PRO A 307 -2.37 14.09 -5.74
N LEU A 308 -1.95 14.48 -6.94
CA LEU A 308 -0.92 15.51 -7.13
C LEU A 308 -1.25 16.83 -6.42
N LYS A 309 -2.54 17.20 -6.40
CA LYS A 309 -3.05 18.36 -5.68
C LYS A 309 -2.76 18.26 -4.18
N ASP A 310 -3.06 17.11 -3.58
CA ASP A 310 -2.89 16.89 -2.14
C ASP A 310 -1.41 16.90 -1.76
N LEU A 311 -0.56 16.25 -2.56
CA LEU A 311 0.90 16.30 -2.41
C LEU A 311 1.42 17.74 -2.45
N PHE A 312 1.03 18.53 -3.46
CA PHE A 312 1.46 19.91 -3.63
C PHE A 312 0.96 20.84 -2.50
N GLU A 313 -0.25 20.60 -1.98
CA GLU A 313 -0.85 21.39 -0.89
C GLU A 313 -0.17 21.19 0.46
N THR A 314 0.65 20.14 0.62
CA THR A 314 1.51 19.99 1.81
C THR A 314 2.61 21.05 1.91
N GLY A 315 2.91 21.74 0.80
CA GLY A 315 3.96 22.75 0.73
C GLY A 315 5.31 22.13 0.39
N LEU A 316 6.38 22.82 0.77
CA LEU A 316 7.74 22.48 0.34
C LEU A 316 8.32 21.23 1.03
N ILE A 317 7.72 20.76 2.13
CA ILE A 317 8.14 19.53 2.81
C ILE A 317 6.93 18.60 2.85
N THR A 318 7.10 17.39 2.33
CA THR A 318 6.09 16.34 2.32
C THR A 318 6.05 15.64 3.68
N PRO A 319 4.88 15.52 4.33
CA PRO A 319 4.74 14.73 5.54
C PRO A 319 4.88 13.23 5.22
N ASN A 320 5.40 12.45 6.16
CA ASN A 320 5.71 11.02 5.96
C ASN A 320 4.51 10.22 5.40
N ARG A 321 3.30 10.46 5.91
CA ARG A 321 2.05 9.78 5.48
C ARG A 321 1.60 10.08 4.04
N LEU A 322 2.23 11.04 3.36
CA LEU A 322 1.98 11.40 1.95
C LEU A 322 3.24 11.25 1.10
N HIS A 323 4.33 10.70 1.66
CA HIS A 323 5.51 10.40 0.89
C HIS A 323 5.24 9.17 0.02
N TYR A 324 5.57 9.25 -1.27
CA TYR A 324 5.34 8.13 -2.17
C TYR A 324 6.11 6.88 -1.72
N VAL A 325 5.56 5.69 -2.02
CA VAL A 325 6.15 4.40 -1.64
C VAL A 325 6.44 3.59 -2.90
N ARG A 326 7.65 3.05 -2.98
CA ARG A 326 8.05 2.03 -3.97
C ARG A 326 8.67 0.88 -3.21
N ASN A 327 8.00 -0.27 -3.19
CA ASN A 327 8.51 -1.54 -2.67
C ASN A 327 8.58 -2.57 -3.79
N HIS A 328 9.71 -3.27 -3.91
CA HIS A 328 9.87 -4.40 -4.85
C HIS A 328 9.28 -5.71 -4.31
N GLY A 329 9.14 -5.82 -2.98
CA GLY A 329 8.58 -6.98 -2.28
C GLY A 329 8.00 -6.59 -0.92
N PRO A 330 7.82 -7.58 -0.02
CA PRO A 330 7.42 -7.35 1.37
C PRO A 330 8.33 -6.41 2.13
N VAL A 331 7.73 -5.61 3.02
CA VAL A 331 8.49 -4.79 3.96
C VAL A 331 9.03 -5.69 5.08
N PRO A 332 10.35 -5.79 5.27
CA PRO A 332 10.92 -6.57 6.36
C PRO A 332 10.55 -5.96 7.72
N HIS A 333 10.22 -6.82 8.67
CA HIS A 333 9.87 -6.41 10.04
C HIS A 333 11.13 -6.41 10.90
N LEU A 334 11.85 -5.28 10.85
CA LEU A 334 13.10 -5.08 11.57
C LEU A 334 12.89 -4.33 12.88
N LEU A 335 13.83 -4.48 13.82
CA LEU A 335 13.84 -3.80 15.13
C LEU A 335 15.10 -2.96 15.27
N TRP A 336 15.04 -1.88 16.04
CA TRP A 336 16.19 -0.99 16.22
C TRP A 336 17.33 -1.69 16.96
N GLU A 337 16.96 -2.45 17.98
CA GLU A 337 17.82 -3.06 19.00
C GLU A 337 18.60 -4.26 18.45
N THR A 338 18.03 -4.95 17.46
CA THR A 338 18.62 -6.15 16.86
C THR A 338 19.21 -5.92 15.47
N HIS A 339 18.95 -4.77 14.86
CA HIS A 339 19.47 -4.48 13.53
C HIS A 339 20.94 -4.06 13.61
N GLU A 340 21.77 -4.74 12.83
CA GLU A 340 23.18 -4.43 12.66
C GLU A 340 23.48 -4.12 11.19
N LEU A 341 24.28 -3.09 10.96
CA LEU A 341 24.89 -2.82 9.67
C LEU A 341 26.20 -3.60 9.54
N ASP A 342 26.26 -4.53 8.61
CA ASP A 342 27.49 -5.23 8.23
C ASP A 342 28.30 -4.44 7.19
N ILE A 343 29.58 -4.25 7.45
CA ILE A 343 30.53 -3.63 6.52
C ILE A 343 31.65 -4.62 6.19
N GLU A 344 31.84 -4.86 4.90
CA GLU A 344 32.87 -5.77 4.35
C GLU A 344 32.75 -7.22 4.83
N ASN A 345 31.54 -7.80 4.77
CA ASN A 345 31.27 -9.22 5.05
C ASN A 345 31.74 -9.69 6.44
N GLY A 346 31.39 -8.95 7.48
CA GLY A 346 31.69 -9.24 8.88
C GLY A 346 32.97 -8.59 9.40
N LYS A 347 33.69 -7.81 8.58
CA LYS A 347 34.91 -7.11 9.02
C LYS A 347 34.60 -6.06 10.09
N CYS A 348 33.50 -5.34 9.94
CA CYS A 348 33.04 -4.35 10.91
C CYS A 348 31.52 -4.36 10.97
N LYS A 349 30.96 -4.27 12.17
CA LYS A 349 29.52 -4.21 12.40
C LYS A 349 29.19 -3.00 13.27
N PHE A 350 28.10 -2.33 12.95
CA PHE A 350 27.57 -1.23 13.75
C PHE A 350 26.11 -1.52 14.10
N SER A 351 25.78 -1.48 15.39
CA SER A 351 24.38 -1.42 15.83
C SER A 351 23.75 -0.08 15.46
N MET A 352 22.43 0.02 15.57
CA MET A 352 21.75 1.29 15.35
C MET A 352 22.16 2.38 16.35
N ASP A 353 22.41 2.02 17.61
CA ASP A 353 22.93 2.94 18.63
C ASP A 353 24.36 3.38 18.31
N ASP A 354 25.21 2.48 17.79
CA ASP A 354 26.54 2.87 17.32
C ASP A 354 26.46 3.94 16.23
N LEU A 355 25.59 3.75 15.23
CA LEU A 355 25.41 4.69 14.13
C LEU A 355 24.87 6.05 14.62
N LYS A 356 24.02 6.04 15.64
CA LYS A 356 23.40 7.24 16.22
C LYS A 356 24.36 8.02 17.13
N ASP A 357 25.11 7.31 17.98
CA ASP A 357 25.84 7.94 19.08
C ASP A 357 27.34 8.13 18.79
N LYS A 358 27.95 7.32 17.90
CA LYS A 358 29.39 7.43 17.58
C LYS A 358 29.69 8.40 16.44
N PHE A 359 28.69 8.82 15.67
CA PHE A 359 28.87 9.66 14.48
C PHE A 359 28.06 10.96 14.58
N GLU A 360 28.61 12.06 14.04
CA GLU A 360 27.85 13.31 13.98
C GLU A 360 26.71 13.19 12.96
N SER A 361 25.47 13.39 13.42
CA SER A 361 24.30 13.31 12.55
C SER A 361 24.12 14.59 11.72
N VAL A 362 23.82 14.42 10.45
CA VAL A 362 23.35 15.46 9.53
C VAL A 362 21.85 15.34 9.35
N ASN A 363 21.11 16.45 9.39
CA ASN A 363 19.69 16.57 9.08
C ASN A 363 19.45 17.62 7.99
N ILE A 364 19.05 17.16 6.80
CA ILE A 364 18.84 17.99 5.60
C ILE A 364 17.56 17.58 4.85
N ALA A 365 16.94 18.55 4.16
CA ALA A 365 15.84 18.26 3.26
C ALA A 365 16.36 17.74 1.90
N VAL A 366 15.78 16.65 1.41
CA VAL A 366 16.14 16.03 0.14
C VAL A 366 14.88 15.68 -0.65
N ALA A 367 14.84 16.10 -1.92
CA ALA A 367 13.81 15.70 -2.86
C ALA A 367 14.18 14.36 -3.49
N LEU A 368 13.31 13.39 -3.23
CA LEU A 368 13.47 12.01 -3.65
C LEU A 368 12.41 11.74 -4.73
N ALA A 369 12.84 11.40 -5.94
CA ALA A 369 11.96 11.06 -7.06
C ALA A 369 12.24 9.64 -7.56
N CYS A 370 11.17 8.93 -7.91
CA CYS A 370 11.26 7.62 -8.54
C CYS A 370 11.79 7.75 -9.98
N ASP A 371 12.64 6.82 -10.40
CA ASP A 371 13.08 6.65 -11.79
C ASP A 371 11.89 6.57 -12.75
N GLY A 372 10.79 5.97 -12.28
CA GLY A 372 9.54 5.81 -13.01
C GLY A 372 8.60 7.01 -12.96
N ASN A 373 8.95 8.14 -12.33
CA ASN A 373 8.05 9.30 -12.27
C ASN A 373 7.62 9.70 -13.69
N ARG A 374 6.31 9.96 -13.87
CA ARG A 374 5.68 10.27 -15.17
C ARG A 374 5.74 9.14 -16.20
N ARG A 375 5.92 7.88 -15.80
CA ARG A 375 5.94 6.70 -16.70
C ARG A 375 4.67 6.53 -17.50
N LYS A 376 3.50 6.78 -16.90
CA LYS A 376 2.22 6.55 -17.58
C LYS A 376 2.09 7.40 -18.84
N GLU A 377 2.68 8.60 -18.88
CA GLU A 377 2.72 9.44 -20.09
C GLU A 377 3.41 8.72 -21.27
N LEU A 378 4.50 7.98 -21.01
CA LEU A 378 5.19 7.19 -22.02
C LEU A 378 4.38 5.95 -22.39
N ASN A 379 3.75 5.29 -21.40
CA ASN A 379 2.91 4.10 -21.65
C ASN A 379 1.69 4.40 -22.54
N MET A 380 1.17 5.62 -22.54
CA MET A 380 0.10 6.01 -23.47
C MET A 380 0.59 6.12 -24.92
N ILE A 381 1.88 6.39 -25.14
CA ILE A 381 2.47 6.42 -26.49
C ILE A 381 2.76 4.99 -26.95
N GLN A 382 3.48 4.25 -26.12
CA GLN A 382 3.85 2.86 -26.33
C GLN A 382 4.06 2.18 -24.97
N ARG A 383 3.45 1.03 -24.74
CA ARG A 383 3.49 0.36 -23.44
C ARG A 383 4.91 -0.11 -23.11
N SER A 384 5.48 0.42 -22.03
CA SER A 384 6.74 -0.05 -21.44
C SER A 384 6.52 -1.28 -20.56
N LYS A 385 7.60 -1.83 -20.00
CA LYS A 385 7.55 -2.95 -19.04
C LYS A 385 7.23 -2.53 -17.61
N GLY A 386 7.18 -1.23 -17.32
CA GLY A 386 6.89 -0.71 -15.99
C GLY A 386 5.42 -0.34 -15.79
N PHE A 387 4.93 -0.53 -14.56
CA PHE A 387 3.60 -0.09 -14.13
C PHE A 387 3.44 1.44 -14.16
N ASN A 388 2.20 1.90 -14.18
CA ASN A 388 1.85 3.30 -14.42
C ASN A 388 2.08 4.21 -13.21
N TRP A 389 3.12 5.05 -13.24
CA TRP A 389 3.20 6.25 -12.39
C TRP A 389 2.62 7.46 -13.09
N GLY A 390 1.82 8.24 -12.37
CA GLY A 390 1.54 9.63 -12.70
C GLY A 390 2.72 10.54 -12.36
N ALA A 391 2.42 11.78 -12.00
CA ALA A 391 3.41 12.78 -11.64
C ALA A 391 3.57 12.95 -10.12
N GLY A 392 3.03 12.02 -9.30
CA GLY A 392 3.11 12.06 -7.84
C GLY A 392 4.25 11.22 -7.27
N ALA A 393 5.12 10.64 -8.10
CA ALA A 393 6.22 9.76 -7.68
C ALA A 393 7.45 10.55 -7.20
N ILE A 394 7.23 11.59 -6.39
CA ILE A 394 8.25 12.47 -5.84
C ILE A 394 7.80 13.01 -4.48
N SER A 395 8.74 13.21 -3.56
CA SER A 395 8.47 13.81 -2.26
C SER A 395 9.74 14.49 -1.71
N ASN A 396 9.59 15.51 -0.87
CA ASN A 396 10.71 16.23 -0.27
C ASN A 396 10.62 16.17 1.25
N ALA A 397 11.54 15.47 1.91
CA ALA A 397 11.51 15.26 3.36
C ALA A 397 12.85 15.59 4.00
N PHE A 398 12.84 15.84 5.31
CA PHE A 398 14.07 15.89 6.10
C PHE A 398 14.57 14.47 6.36
N TRP A 399 15.87 14.26 6.21
CA TRP A 399 16.53 12.98 6.48
C TRP A 399 17.67 13.22 7.45
N LYS A 400 17.67 12.45 8.55
CA LYS A 400 18.70 12.53 9.57
C LYS A 400 19.46 11.22 9.73
N GLY A 401 20.79 11.32 9.75
CA GLY A 401 21.68 10.17 9.74
C GLY A 401 23.17 10.52 9.80
N ALA A 402 24.00 9.49 9.91
CA ALA A 402 25.46 9.62 9.82
C ALA A 402 25.92 9.76 8.37
N LEU A 403 27.04 10.46 8.12
CA LEU A 403 27.67 10.48 6.79
C LEU A 403 28.29 9.12 6.48
N LEU A 404 27.97 8.56 5.31
CA LEU A 404 28.51 7.27 4.86
C LEU A 404 30.04 7.27 4.83
N CYS A 405 30.65 8.37 4.38
CA CYS A 405 32.11 8.47 4.30
C CYS A 405 32.80 8.37 5.66
N ASP A 406 32.18 8.85 6.74
CA ASP A 406 32.74 8.76 8.10
C ASP A 406 32.59 7.35 8.66
N VAL A 407 31.47 6.68 8.36
CA VAL A 407 31.23 5.28 8.73
C VAL A 407 32.21 4.35 8.01
N LEU A 408 32.46 4.55 6.71
CA LEU A 408 33.45 3.78 5.95
C LEU A 408 34.87 3.97 6.49
N LYS A 409 35.27 5.21 6.82
CA LYS A 409 36.58 5.48 7.44
C LYS A 409 36.70 4.79 8.80
N ALA A 410 35.65 4.81 9.62
CA ALA A 410 35.64 4.11 10.91
C ALA A 410 35.78 2.58 10.74
N ALA A 411 35.27 2.01 9.64
CA ALA A 411 35.48 0.61 9.27
C ALA A 411 36.87 0.33 8.62
N GLY A 412 37.76 1.31 8.60
CA GLY A 412 39.10 1.21 8.02
C GLY A 412 39.11 1.21 6.49
N ILE A 413 38.11 1.82 5.86
CA ILE A 413 37.98 1.97 4.40
C ILE A 413 38.23 3.44 4.04
N ASP A 414 39.44 3.73 3.56
CA ASP A 414 39.85 5.08 3.13
C ASP A 414 40.82 4.98 1.94
N TYR A 415 40.36 4.37 0.85
CA TYR A 415 41.13 4.32 -0.40
C TYR A 415 41.28 5.72 -1.01
N PRO A 416 42.41 6.01 -1.70
CA PRO A 416 42.57 7.27 -2.41
C PRO A 416 41.49 7.47 -3.48
N THR A 417 40.78 8.59 -3.41
CA THR A 417 39.71 8.98 -4.35
C THR A 417 40.24 9.67 -5.62
N SER A 418 41.54 9.95 -5.68
CA SER A 418 42.20 10.53 -6.86
C SER A 418 43.57 9.89 -7.07
N GLY A 419 43.98 9.76 -8.34
CA GLY A 419 45.30 9.23 -8.70
C GLY A 419 45.53 7.74 -8.42
N SER A 420 44.49 6.99 -8.02
CA SER A 420 44.58 5.56 -7.72
C SER A 420 44.72 4.67 -8.96
N GLY A 421 44.23 5.13 -10.12
CA GLY A 421 44.13 4.33 -11.35
C GLY A 421 43.12 3.19 -11.29
N VAL A 422 42.42 3.01 -10.16
CA VAL A 422 41.45 1.93 -9.91
C VAL A 422 40.11 2.56 -9.56
N ARG A 423 39.08 2.26 -10.37
CA ARG A 423 37.70 2.65 -10.09
C ARG A 423 37.09 1.68 -9.10
N ARG A 424 36.40 2.20 -8.08
CA ARG A 424 35.73 1.39 -7.06
C ARG A 424 34.25 1.74 -6.94
N TRP A 425 33.49 0.83 -6.35
CA TRP A 425 32.06 0.98 -6.08
C TRP A 425 31.78 0.69 -4.62
N VAL A 426 30.87 1.45 -4.03
CA VAL A 426 30.24 1.13 -2.74
C VAL A 426 28.93 0.43 -3.07
N ASN A 427 28.80 -0.82 -2.63
CA ASN A 427 27.61 -1.63 -2.81
C ASN A 427 26.76 -1.60 -1.54
N PHE A 428 25.46 -1.78 -1.72
CA PHE A 428 24.46 -1.77 -0.67
C PHE A 428 23.51 -2.95 -0.87
N ALA A 429 23.14 -3.61 0.22
CA ALA A 429 22.06 -4.60 0.24
C ALA A 429 21.03 -4.29 1.32
N GLY A 430 19.75 -4.44 0.98
CA GLY A 430 18.65 -4.39 1.92
C GLY A 430 18.49 -5.67 2.73
N SER A 431 17.50 -5.70 3.61
CA SER A 431 17.04 -6.91 4.32
C SER A 431 15.78 -7.49 3.68
N ASP A 432 15.28 -6.87 2.61
CA ASP A 432 14.13 -7.35 1.85
C ASP A 432 14.53 -8.44 0.85
N GLU A 433 13.62 -9.40 0.66
CA GLU A 433 13.76 -10.51 -0.30
C GLU A 433 12.61 -10.46 -1.33
N PRO A 434 12.65 -9.53 -2.29
CA PRO A 434 11.73 -9.55 -3.41
C PRO A 434 11.98 -10.76 -4.32
N SER A 435 11.14 -10.92 -5.35
CA SER A 435 11.05 -12.17 -6.14
C SER A 435 12.35 -12.64 -6.79
N GLU A 436 13.28 -11.72 -7.07
CA GLU A 436 14.55 -12.01 -7.77
C GLU A 436 15.76 -11.99 -6.82
N GLY A 437 15.52 -12.19 -5.52
CA GLY A 437 16.54 -12.14 -4.47
C GLY A 437 16.65 -10.77 -3.80
N THR A 438 17.66 -10.58 -2.95
CA THR A 438 17.85 -9.34 -2.18
C THR A 438 17.96 -8.11 -3.07
N TYR A 439 17.38 -6.99 -2.62
CA TYR A 439 17.53 -5.72 -3.33
C TYR A 439 18.94 -5.15 -3.12
N GLU A 440 19.74 -5.13 -4.19
CA GLU A 440 21.12 -4.67 -4.17
C GLU A 440 21.42 -3.69 -5.31
N THR A 441 22.35 -2.76 -5.06
CA THR A 441 22.88 -1.83 -6.05
C THR A 441 24.17 -1.20 -5.53
N CYS A 442 24.85 -0.39 -6.35
CA CYS A 442 26.02 0.36 -5.94
C CYS A 442 26.01 1.81 -6.44
N ILE A 443 26.94 2.61 -5.91
CA ILE A 443 27.35 3.91 -6.44
C ILE A 443 28.88 4.00 -6.55
N PRO A 444 29.43 4.94 -7.35
CA PRO A 444 30.87 5.17 -7.40
C PRO A 444 31.46 5.51 -6.04
N TYR A 445 32.59 4.91 -5.70
CA TYR A 445 33.27 5.10 -4.42
C TYR A 445 33.66 6.56 -4.17
N GLU A 446 34.17 7.25 -5.19
CA GLU A 446 34.58 8.65 -5.09
C GLU A 446 33.40 9.56 -4.76
N TYR A 447 32.20 9.23 -5.28
CA TYR A 447 30.98 9.97 -4.98
C TYR A 447 30.57 9.80 -3.52
N ALA A 448 30.60 8.56 -3.01
CA ALA A 448 30.25 8.21 -1.64
C ALA A 448 31.22 8.80 -0.61
N MET A 449 32.50 8.93 -0.97
CA MET A 449 33.55 9.45 -0.08
C MET A 449 33.66 10.98 -0.07
N ASP A 450 33.04 11.68 -1.02
CA ASP A 450 33.00 13.14 -1.02
C ASP A 450 31.95 13.66 -0.03
N PRO A 451 32.36 14.29 1.09
CA PRO A 451 31.41 14.81 2.08
C PRO A 451 30.50 15.92 1.53
N VAL A 452 30.84 16.54 0.39
CA VAL A 452 30.02 17.56 -0.27
C VAL A 452 28.78 16.95 -0.93
N ASN A 453 28.76 15.63 -1.16
CA ASN A 453 27.59 14.95 -1.71
C ASN A 453 26.57 14.52 -0.64
N ASP A 454 26.87 14.70 0.65
CA ASP A 454 25.95 14.41 1.77
C ASP A 454 25.30 13.01 1.67
N VAL A 455 26.06 11.97 1.34
CA VAL A 455 25.53 10.59 1.35
C VAL A 455 25.31 10.15 2.79
N LEU A 456 24.06 9.86 3.16
CA LEU A 456 23.66 9.56 4.54
C LEU A 456 23.28 8.10 4.73
N LEU A 457 23.61 7.58 5.91
CA LEU A 457 22.95 6.44 6.51
C LEU A 457 21.86 6.98 7.43
N ALA A 458 20.67 7.17 6.87
CA ALA A 458 19.54 7.81 7.54
C ALA A 458 18.77 6.82 8.42
N TYR A 459 18.42 7.27 9.61
CA TYR A 459 17.63 6.53 10.60
C TYR A 459 16.39 7.32 11.11
N GLU A 460 16.28 8.58 10.70
CA GLU A 460 15.13 9.45 10.96
C GLU A 460 14.68 10.14 9.66
N MET A 461 13.36 10.34 9.53
CA MET A 461 12.70 11.03 8.44
C MET A 461 11.67 12.01 8.99
N ASN A 462 11.81 13.29 8.68
CA ASN A 462 11.04 14.38 9.28
C ASN A 462 11.10 14.40 10.82
N ASP A 463 12.31 14.21 11.37
CA ASP A 463 12.62 14.25 12.81
C ASP A 463 11.89 13.19 13.66
N VAL A 464 11.37 12.14 13.01
CA VAL A 464 10.84 10.94 13.66
C VAL A 464 11.56 9.72 13.11
N ARG A 465 11.50 8.58 13.84
CA ARG A 465 12.05 7.31 13.35
C ARG A 465 11.50 7.00 11.96
N LEU A 466 12.32 6.38 11.12
CA LEU A 466 11.91 6.01 9.77
C LEU A 466 10.59 5.21 9.81
N PRO A 467 9.60 5.55 8.99
CA PRO A 467 8.46 4.67 8.77
C PRO A 467 8.91 3.35 8.10
N PRO A 468 8.26 2.21 8.37
CA PRO A 468 8.61 0.92 7.78
C PRO A 468 8.72 0.92 6.26
N ASP A 469 7.75 1.48 5.54
CA ASP A 469 7.75 1.62 4.08
C ASP A 469 8.94 2.43 3.52
N HIS A 470 9.56 3.25 4.36
CA HIS A 470 10.66 4.12 4.02
C HIS A 470 12.01 3.63 4.54
N GLY A 471 12.10 2.40 5.05
CA GLY A 471 13.37 1.74 5.32
C GLY A 471 13.77 1.65 6.79
N TYR A 472 12.81 1.63 7.73
CA TYR A 472 13.13 1.40 9.14
C TYR A 472 13.93 0.11 9.37
N PRO A 473 14.99 0.11 10.20
CA PRO A 473 15.50 1.23 10.99
C PRO A 473 16.56 2.07 10.28
N LEU A 474 17.10 1.59 9.15
CA LEU A 474 18.22 2.23 8.44
C LEU A 474 18.04 2.21 6.92
N ARG A 475 18.36 3.33 6.26
CA ARG A 475 18.44 3.39 4.80
C ARG A 475 19.61 4.25 4.33
N VAL A 476 19.98 4.10 3.06
CA VAL A 476 20.84 5.06 2.37
C VAL A 476 19.99 6.22 1.82
N ILE A 477 20.49 7.44 1.97
CA ILE A 477 20.02 8.64 1.26
C ILE A 477 21.17 9.22 0.45
N ILE A 478 20.94 9.43 -0.84
CA ILE A 478 21.92 9.91 -1.82
C ILE A 478 21.31 11.14 -2.50
N PRO A 479 21.56 12.35 -1.98
CA PRO A 479 20.93 13.56 -2.51
C PRO A 479 21.20 13.78 -4.01
N GLY A 480 20.14 14.12 -4.75
CA GLY A 480 20.22 14.33 -6.20
C GLY A 480 20.29 13.05 -7.05
N TYR A 481 20.33 11.87 -6.43
CA TYR A 481 20.19 10.59 -7.14
C TYR A 481 18.74 10.11 -7.18
N VAL A 482 18.47 9.24 -8.16
CA VAL A 482 17.18 8.56 -8.31
C VAL A 482 16.87 7.65 -7.12
N GLY A 483 15.57 7.41 -6.87
CA GLY A 483 15.12 6.58 -5.76
C GLY A 483 15.68 5.15 -5.78
N GLY A 484 15.90 4.57 -6.97
CA GLY A 484 16.43 3.21 -7.13
C GLY A 484 17.84 2.97 -6.59
N ARG A 485 18.60 4.01 -6.22
CA ARG A 485 19.94 3.84 -5.60
C ARG A 485 19.91 3.93 -4.07
N GLN A 486 18.79 4.37 -3.50
CA GLN A 486 18.65 4.69 -2.09
C GLN A 486 18.07 3.50 -1.32
N VAL A 487 18.90 2.46 -1.16
CA VAL A 487 18.53 1.17 -0.55
C VAL A 487 17.91 1.37 0.83
N LYS A 488 16.75 0.74 1.03
CA LYS A 488 15.99 0.72 2.28
C LYS A 488 16.34 -0.53 3.08
N TRP A 489 16.05 -0.51 4.38
CA TRP A 489 16.27 -1.66 5.27
C TRP A 489 17.71 -2.17 5.20
N LEU A 490 18.65 -1.21 5.14
CA LEU A 490 20.05 -1.44 4.80
C LEU A 490 20.70 -2.38 5.81
N SER A 491 21.14 -3.54 5.34
CA SER A 491 21.81 -4.56 6.16
C SER A 491 23.32 -4.60 5.92
N LYS A 492 23.77 -4.27 4.70
CA LYS A 492 25.16 -4.55 4.30
C LYS A 492 25.75 -3.52 3.34
N ILE A 493 27.05 -3.24 3.53
CA ILE A 493 27.88 -2.40 2.66
C ILE A 493 29.21 -3.10 2.35
N TRP A 494 29.67 -3.08 1.10
CA TRP A 494 31.00 -3.57 0.73
C TRP A 494 31.60 -2.82 -0.46
N ILE A 495 32.93 -2.79 -0.55
CA ILE A 495 33.65 -2.15 -1.65
C ILE A 495 34.05 -3.19 -2.69
N SER A 496 33.88 -2.83 -3.96
CA SER A 496 34.32 -3.67 -5.09
C SER A 496 35.09 -2.86 -6.14
N GLU A 497 35.92 -3.54 -6.93
CA GLU A 497 36.56 -2.99 -8.14
C GLU A 497 35.77 -3.28 -9.42
N LYS A 498 34.54 -3.79 -9.26
CA LYS A 498 33.57 -4.00 -10.35
C LYS A 498 32.22 -3.44 -9.92
N GLU A 499 31.49 -2.88 -10.87
CA GLU A 499 30.09 -2.51 -10.67
C GLU A 499 29.27 -3.73 -10.24
N ASN A 500 28.25 -3.50 -9.42
CA ASN A 500 27.37 -4.55 -8.92
C ASN A 500 26.66 -5.26 -10.08
N ASP A 501 26.55 -6.58 -10.03
CA ASP A 501 25.94 -7.40 -11.08
C ASP A 501 24.66 -8.12 -10.62
N SER A 502 24.10 -7.71 -9.47
CA SER A 502 22.81 -8.21 -8.96
C SER A 502 21.67 -7.93 -9.93
N HIS A 503 20.58 -8.69 -9.78
CA HIS A 503 19.42 -8.60 -10.66
C HIS A 503 18.88 -7.18 -10.77
N TYR A 504 18.58 -6.53 -9.63
CA TYR A 504 17.96 -5.21 -9.63
C TYR A 504 18.90 -4.08 -10.08
N HIS A 505 20.22 -4.26 -10.00
CA HIS A 505 21.16 -3.29 -10.54
C HIS A 505 21.26 -3.36 -12.07
N ILE A 506 21.18 -4.57 -12.64
CA ILE A 506 21.31 -4.81 -14.09
C ILE A 506 19.98 -4.64 -14.81
N TRP A 507 18.91 -5.25 -14.31
CA TRP A 507 17.63 -5.40 -15.02
C TRP A 507 16.56 -4.37 -14.67
N ASP A 508 16.87 -3.44 -13.76
CA ASP A 508 16.00 -2.35 -13.34
C ASP A 508 16.78 -1.02 -13.29
N ASN A 509 16.07 0.11 -13.19
CA ASN A 509 16.66 1.46 -13.07
C ASN A 509 17.70 1.80 -14.15
N ARG A 510 17.34 1.56 -15.43
CA ARG A 510 18.15 1.90 -16.61
C ARG A 510 17.32 2.55 -17.71
N VAL A 511 17.90 3.52 -18.41
CA VAL A 511 17.33 4.15 -19.61
C VAL A 511 18.04 3.58 -20.83
N LEU A 512 17.39 2.64 -21.50
CA LEU A 512 17.90 2.10 -22.76
C LEU A 512 17.48 3.01 -23.93
N PRO A 513 18.30 3.08 -25.00
CA PRO A 513 17.92 3.76 -26.23
C PRO A 513 16.57 3.28 -26.78
N ALA A 514 15.77 4.21 -27.31
CA ALA A 514 14.39 3.98 -27.74
C ALA A 514 14.20 2.89 -28.82
N PHE A 515 15.26 2.48 -29.53
CA PHE A 515 15.17 1.41 -30.52
C PHE A 515 15.08 0.01 -29.89
N VAL A 516 15.44 -0.14 -28.61
CA VAL A 516 15.29 -1.40 -27.88
C VAL A 516 13.87 -1.50 -27.34
N THR A 517 13.12 -2.48 -27.83
CA THR A 517 11.69 -2.64 -27.49
C THR A 517 11.40 -3.91 -26.69
N GLU A 518 12.31 -4.86 -26.77
CA GLU A 518 12.31 -6.17 -26.13
C GLU A 518 13.09 -6.14 -24.80
N LYS A 519 12.80 -7.08 -23.90
CA LYS A 519 13.56 -7.23 -22.64
C LYS A 519 14.56 -8.40 -22.72
N ASP A 520 14.32 -9.31 -23.66
CA ASP A 520 14.91 -10.65 -23.78
C ASP A 520 15.73 -10.85 -25.07
N GLY A 521 16.24 -9.76 -25.67
CA GLY A 521 17.09 -9.80 -26.86
C GLY A 521 18.57 -9.51 -26.59
N GLU A 522 19.45 -9.81 -27.56
CA GLU A 522 20.89 -9.53 -27.46
C GLU A 522 21.20 -8.04 -27.28
N PHE A 523 20.43 -7.15 -27.92
CA PHE A 523 20.54 -5.71 -27.72
C PHE A 523 20.19 -5.31 -26.29
N SER A 524 19.10 -5.86 -25.74
CA SER A 524 18.66 -5.59 -24.36
C SER A 524 19.69 -6.08 -23.36
N GLU A 525 20.13 -7.34 -23.44
CA GLU A 525 21.17 -7.91 -22.55
C GLU A 525 22.42 -7.04 -22.54
N THR A 526 22.89 -6.64 -23.73
CA THR A 526 24.08 -5.79 -23.86
C THR A 526 23.88 -4.41 -23.22
N LEU A 527 22.74 -3.77 -23.49
CA LEU A 527 22.49 -2.40 -23.04
C LEU A 527 22.07 -2.31 -21.57
N PHE A 528 21.45 -3.34 -21.00
CA PHE A 528 21.23 -3.44 -19.56
C PHE A 528 22.54 -3.61 -18.78
N ARG A 529 23.60 -4.15 -19.40
CA ARG A 529 24.94 -4.24 -18.77
C ARG A 529 25.87 -3.08 -19.12
N HIS A 530 25.45 -2.18 -19.99
CA HIS A 530 26.27 -1.05 -20.41
C HIS A 530 26.25 0.04 -19.32
N PRO A 531 27.40 0.52 -18.81
CA PRO A 531 27.43 1.45 -17.67
C PRO A 531 26.66 2.75 -17.91
N ASP A 532 26.68 3.27 -19.16
CA ASP A 532 26.05 4.54 -19.50
C ASP A 532 24.50 4.51 -19.53
N THR A 533 23.88 3.34 -19.39
CA THR A 533 22.41 3.24 -19.30
C THR A 533 21.88 3.32 -17.87
N ALA A 534 22.77 3.27 -16.87
CA ALA A 534 22.39 3.29 -15.46
C ALA A 534 21.77 4.63 -15.02
N CYS A 535 20.60 4.59 -14.36
CA CYS A 535 20.03 5.76 -13.71
C CYS A 535 20.81 6.04 -12.42
N ASN A 536 21.51 7.17 -12.34
CA ASN A 536 22.17 7.64 -11.11
C ASN A 536 21.58 8.99 -10.71
N GLU A 537 22.05 10.09 -11.28
CA GLU A 537 21.49 11.42 -11.02
C GLU A 537 20.07 11.56 -11.60
N GLN A 538 19.20 12.26 -10.87
CA GLN A 538 17.88 12.66 -11.38
C GLN A 538 18.04 13.62 -12.57
N ASN A 539 17.08 13.63 -13.49
CA ASN A 539 17.06 14.64 -14.57
C ASN A 539 16.19 15.84 -14.20
N LEU A 540 16.53 16.98 -14.82
CA LEU A 540 15.76 18.21 -14.71
C LEU A 540 14.30 17.98 -15.11
N ASN A 541 13.37 18.29 -14.21
CA ASN A 541 11.94 18.06 -14.40
C ASN A 541 11.08 19.19 -13.81
N SER A 542 9.90 19.41 -14.41
CA SER A 542 8.89 20.33 -13.89
C SER A 542 7.48 19.85 -14.23
N VAL A 543 6.54 20.07 -13.31
CA VAL A 543 5.16 19.56 -13.39
C VAL A 543 4.20 20.64 -12.90
N ILE A 544 3.03 20.74 -13.56
CA ILE A 544 1.91 21.59 -13.14
C ILE A 544 1.08 20.80 -12.14
N ALA A 545 0.82 21.38 -10.97
CA ALA A 545 -0.07 20.82 -9.94
C ALA A 545 -1.40 21.61 -9.82
N LYS A 546 -1.38 22.90 -10.19
CA LYS A 546 -2.55 23.78 -10.26
C LYS A 546 -2.59 24.49 -11.62
N PRO A 547 -3.70 24.41 -12.37
CA PRO A 547 -4.95 23.72 -12.04
C PRO A 547 -4.78 22.22 -11.92
N GLY A 548 -5.53 21.60 -11.01
CA GLY A 548 -5.46 20.17 -10.73
C GLY A 548 -6.22 19.34 -11.75
N HIS A 549 -5.93 18.04 -11.80
CA HIS A 549 -6.66 17.10 -12.65
C HIS A 549 -8.15 17.08 -12.28
N GLY A 550 -9.02 17.35 -13.24
CA GLY A 550 -10.46 17.39 -13.02
C GLY A 550 -10.96 18.71 -12.41
N GLU A 551 -10.09 19.69 -12.15
CA GLU A 551 -10.50 20.99 -11.63
C GLU A 551 -11.41 21.71 -12.63
N ARG A 552 -12.50 22.30 -12.11
CA ARG A 552 -13.53 22.99 -12.89
C ARG A 552 -13.62 24.44 -12.47
N ILE A 553 -13.67 25.34 -13.45
CA ILE A 553 -13.87 26.77 -13.21
C ILE A 553 -15.06 27.26 -14.05
N ALA A 554 -16.16 27.62 -13.39
CA ALA A 554 -17.33 28.18 -14.08
C ALA A 554 -16.98 29.43 -14.87
N VAL A 555 -17.46 29.54 -16.12
CA VAL A 555 -17.19 30.70 -16.98
C VAL A 555 -17.81 31.98 -16.41
N SER A 556 -18.90 31.87 -15.65
CA SER A 556 -19.50 32.98 -14.90
C SER A 556 -18.54 33.62 -13.88
N ASN A 557 -17.53 32.88 -13.44
CA ASN A 557 -16.47 33.37 -12.55
C ASN A 557 -15.40 34.18 -13.30
N VAL A 558 -15.38 34.17 -14.64
CA VAL A 558 -14.45 34.90 -15.50
C VAL A 558 -14.90 36.35 -15.62
N LYS A 559 -14.65 37.13 -14.55
CA LYS A 559 -14.81 38.58 -14.55
C LYS A 559 -13.47 39.25 -14.84
N LYS A 560 -13.50 40.39 -15.55
CA LYS A 560 -12.31 41.20 -15.85
C LYS A 560 -11.55 41.52 -14.56
N GLY A 561 -10.26 41.21 -14.52
CA GLY A 561 -9.39 41.44 -13.36
C GLY A 561 -9.32 40.28 -12.35
N ARG A 562 -10.04 39.17 -12.55
CA ARG A 562 -9.87 37.97 -11.71
C ARG A 562 -8.72 37.11 -12.24
N THR A 563 -7.75 36.81 -11.38
CA THR A 563 -6.59 35.98 -11.70
C THR A 563 -6.74 34.56 -11.19
N TYR A 564 -6.03 33.64 -11.83
CA TYR A 564 -5.82 32.27 -11.42
C TYR A 564 -4.33 32.02 -11.22
N ARG A 565 -3.98 31.29 -10.16
CA ARG A 565 -2.59 30.94 -9.88
C ARG A 565 -2.27 29.56 -10.46
N ILE A 566 -1.53 29.57 -11.58
CA ILE A 566 -0.92 28.35 -12.10
C ILE A 566 0.29 28.05 -11.21
N ALA A 567 0.43 26.82 -10.73
CA ALA A 567 1.52 26.46 -9.83
C ALA A 567 1.93 24.99 -9.97
N GLY A 568 3.13 24.69 -9.51
CA GLY A 568 3.69 23.34 -9.56
C GLY A 568 5.05 23.25 -8.90
N TYR A 569 5.76 22.14 -9.16
CA TYR A 569 7.11 21.93 -8.64
C TYR A 569 8.13 21.76 -9.77
N ALA A 570 9.41 21.93 -9.45
CA ALA A 570 10.55 21.61 -10.31
C ALA A 570 11.74 21.11 -9.48
N TYR A 571 12.57 20.25 -10.05
CA TYR A 571 13.77 19.68 -9.40
C TYR A 571 14.83 19.32 -10.45
N ASP A 572 16.07 19.12 -9.99
CA ASP A 572 17.19 18.63 -10.79
C ASP A 572 18.10 17.72 -9.96
N GLY A 573 18.84 16.81 -10.62
CA GLY A 573 19.80 15.92 -9.97
C GLY A 573 21.15 16.57 -9.71
N GLY A 574 22.09 15.81 -9.13
CA GLY A 574 23.49 16.24 -8.90
C GLY A 574 23.69 17.38 -7.89
N GLY A 575 22.59 17.95 -7.39
CA GLY A 575 22.58 19.13 -6.52
C GLY A 575 22.56 20.45 -7.28
N HIS A 576 22.03 20.46 -8.51
CA HIS A 576 21.99 21.65 -9.35
C HIS A 576 20.77 22.54 -9.05
N GLU A 577 20.97 23.86 -9.05
CA GLU A 577 19.87 24.81 -8.87
C GLU A 577 18.97 24.87 -10.11
N VAL A 578 17.65 24.80 -9.91
CA VAL A 578 16.66 25.20 -10.92
C VAL A 578 16.59 26.72 -10.97
N GLN A 579 17.27 27.32 -11.95
CA GLN A 579 17.44 28.78 -12.06
C GLN A 579 16.25 29.50 -12.68
N ARG A 580 15.41 28.78 -13.42
CA ARG A 580 14.28 29.38 -14.14
C ARG A 580 13.20 28.35 -14.41
N VAL A 581 11.94 28.76 -14.22
CA VAL A 581 10.75 28.01 -14.63
C VAL A 581 9.91 28.91 -15.51
N GLU A 582 9.39 28.36 -16.61
CA GLU A 582 8.61 29.11 -17.59
C GLU A 582 7.32 28.36 -17.93
N VAL A 583 6.22 29.11 -18.11
CA VAL A 583 4.92 28.60 -18.56
C VAL A 583 4.53 29.21 -19.90
N SER A 584 4.06 28.39 -20.83
CA SER A 584 3.46 28.83 -22.09
C SER A 584 1.95 28.58 -22.08
N LEU A 585 1.20 29.49 -22.70
CA LEU A 585 -0.24 29.38 -22.94
C LEU A 585 -0.59 29.24 -24.43
N ASP A 586 0.42 29.07 -25.29
CA ASP A 586 0.32 29.07 -26.75
C ASP A 586 1.18 27.95 -27.38
N ASN A 587 1.21 26.79 -26.72
CA ASN A 587 1.92 25.59 -27.18
C ASN A 587 3.44 25.78 -27.35
N GLY A 588 4.06 26.66 -26.56
CA GLY A 588 5.50 26.86 -26.53
C GLY A 588 6.02 27.96 -27.47
N GLU A 589 5.14 28.69 -28.15
CA GLU A 589 5.54 29.84 -28.99
C GLU A 589 6.10 30.99 -28.13
N THR A 590 5.44 31.28 -27.01
CA THR A 590 5.88 32.28 -26.03
C THR A 590 5.88 31.73 -24.60
N TRP A 591 6.74 32.30 -23.76
CA TRP A 591 7.03 31.78 -22.43
C TRP A 591 6.97 32.89 -21.39
N LEU A 592 6.25 32.63 -20.30
CA LEU A 592 6.08 33.49 -19.14
C LEU A 592 6.98 33.02 -18.02
N TYR A 593 7.73 33.95 -17.42
CA TYR A 593 8.58 33.66 -16.28
C TYR A 593 7.74 33.37 -15.02
N CYS A 594 8.03 32.26 -14.34
CA CYS A 594 7.37 31.87 -13.09
C CYS A 594 8.21 32.24 -11.87
N ILE A 595 7.54 32.64 -10.80
CA ILE A 595 8.18 32.97 -9.53
C ILE A 595 8.46 31.69 -8.77
N ARG A 596 9.70 31.50 -8.33
CA ARG A 596 10.12 30.32 -7.56
C ARG A 596 9.98 30.54 -6.06
N GLN A 597 9.65 29.48 -5.35
CA GLN A 597 9.55 29.40 -3.90
C GLN A 597 10.51 28.33 -3.41
N PHE A 598 11.32 28.71 -2.42
CA PHE A 598 12.41 27.89 -1.91
C PHE A 598 12.14 27.47 -0.46
N PRO A 599 12.66 26.31 -0.03
CA PRO A 599 12.78 25.98 1.39
C PRO A 599 13.58 27.04 2.16
N GLU A 600 13.51 27.02 3.50
CA GLU A 600 14.15 28.05 4.33
C GLU A 600 15.66 28.17 4.09
N ALA A 601 16.37 27.05 3.97
CA ALA A 601 17.81 26.98 3.77
C ALA A 601 18.17 25.94 2.70
N PRO A 602 17.96 26.25 1.40
CA PRO A 602 18.05 25.28 0.32
C PRO A 602 19.47 24.99 -0.15
N VAL A 603 20.45 25.82 0.26
CA VAL A 603 21.85 25.70 -0.18
C VAL A 603 22.65 24.85 0.81
N ARG A 604 23.34 23.82 0.32
CA ARG A 604 24.38 23.08 1.04
C ARG A 604 25.74 23.29 0.39
N HIS A 605 26.79 23.30 1.22
CA HIS A 605 28.19 23.37 0.76
C HIS A 605 28.48 24.49 -0.28
N GLY A 606 27.77 25.62 -0.14
CA GLY A 606 27.86 26.78 -1.04
C GLY A 606 27.27 26.63 -2.45
N LYS A 607 26.98 25.41 -2.92
CA LYS A 607 26.55 25.18 -4.33
C LYS A 607 25.54 24.06 -4.55
N LYS A 608 25.26 23.23 -3.55
CA LYS A 608 24.40 22.05 -3.67
C LYS A 608 22.96 22.40 -3.32
N TYR A 609 22.02 21.99 -4.18
CA TYR A 609 20.58 22.15 -4.01
C TYR A 609 19.92 20.77 -4.02
N TRP A 610 19.58 20.27 -2.84
CA TRP A 610 19.05 18.90 -2.68
C TRP A 610 17.53 18.81 -2.72
N THR A 611 16.84 19.95 -2.66
CA THR A 611 15.39 20.03 -2.58
C THR A 611 14.77 20.38 -3.93
N TRP A 612 13.51 20.01 -4.12
CA TRP A 612 12.68 20.63 -5.15
C TRP A 612 12.43 22.11 -4.82
N ILE A 613 11.86 22.82 -5.79
CA ILE A 613 11.27 24.13 -5.58
C ILE A 613 9.80 24.07 -6.00
N HIS A 614 8.98 24.93 -5.39
CA HIS A 614 7.67 25.24 -5.93
C HIS A 614 7.78 26.47 -6.83
N TRP A 615 6.87 26.61 -7.77
CA TRP A 615 6.80 27.77 -8.66
C TRP A 615 5.35 28.16 -8.89
N TYR A 616 5.12 29.42 -9.21
CA TYR A 616 3.79 29.90 -9.57
C TYR A 616 3.82 31.10 -10.52
N ILE A 617 2.69 31.32 -11.18
CA ILE A 617 2.39 32.54 -11.92
C ILE A 617 0.89 32.86 -11.84
N ASP A 618 0.57 34.14 -11.63
CA ASP A 618 -0.81 34.63 -11.58
C ASP A 618 -1.21 35.13 -12.98
N ILE A 619 -2.24 34.52 -13.57
CA ILE A 619 -2.70 34.79 -14.94
C ILE A 619 -4.17 35.20 -14.90
N GLU A 620 -4.59 36.17 -15.72
CA GLU A 620 -6.02 36.48 -15.84
C GLU A 620 -6.78 35.28 -16.40
N LEU A 621 -7.91 34.95 -15.78
CA LEU A 621 -8.69 33.78 -16.13
C LEU A 621 -9.17 33.79 -17.61
N ALA A 622 -9.30 34.99 -18.20
CA ALA A 622 -9.63 35.17 -19.62
C ALA A 622 -8.54 34.67 -20.59
N HIS A 623 -7.27 34.61 -20.17
CA HIS A 623 -6.19 34.02 -20.96
C HIS A 623 -6.25 32.49 -20.93
N LEU A 624 -6.64 31.90 -19.80
CA LEU A 624 -6.81 30.45 -19.67
C LEU A 624 -7.97 29.93 -20.55
N LEU A 625 -9.05 30.69 -20.68
CA LEU A 625 -10.17 30.37 -21.59
C LEU A 625 -9.73 30.17 -23.05
N LYS A 626 -8.69 30.88 -23.49
CA LYS A 626 -8.23 30.88 -24.89
C LYS A 626 -6.97 30.04 -25.10
N ALA A 627 -6.37 29.53 -24.03
CA ALA A 627 -5.13 28.79 -24.09
C ALA A 627 -5.41 27.39 -24.66
N PRO A 628 -4.79 26.96 -25.77
CA PRO A 628 -4.88 25.57 -26.23
C PRO A 628 -4.29 24.57 -25.23
N SER A 629 -3.28 25.00 -24.45
CA SER A 629 -2.69 24.24 -23.36
C SER A 629 -1.97 25.17 -22.39
N ILE A 630 -1.70 24.67 -21.19
CA ILE A 630 -0.77 25.25 -20.22
C ILE A 630 0.45 24.32 -20.22
N THR A 631 1.59 24.82 -20.67
CA THR A 631 2.83 24.02 -20.81
C THR A 631 3.90 24.57 -19.88
N VAL A 632 4.66 23.72 -19.16
CA VAL A 632 5.79 24.14 -18.32
C VAL A 632 7.12 23.53 -18.76
N ARG A 633 8.21 24.30 -18.60
CA ARG A 633 9.59 23.83 -18.66
C ARG A 633 10.46 24.56 -17.63
N CYS A 634 11.64 24.01 -17.32
CA CYS A 634 12.61 24.65 -16.44
C CYS A 634 14.04 24.57 -16.97
N PHE A 635 14.94 25.37 -16.38
CA PHE A 635 16.37 25.46 -16.72
C PHE A 635 17.23 25.39 -15.46
N ASN A 636 18.36 24.70 -15.56
CA ASN A 636 19.33 24.60 -14.47
C ASN A 636 20.52 25.58 -14.62
N VAL A 637 21.49 25.47 -13.70
CA VAL A 637 22.72 26.28 -13.69
C VAL A 637 23.55 26.19 -14.98
N PHE A 638 23.47 25.06 -15.70
CA PHE A 638 24.18 24.84 -16.96
C PHE A 638 23.39 25.30 -18.19
N LYS A 639 22.21 25.90 -17.97
CA LYS A 639 21.26 26.29 -19.03
C LYS A 639 20.69 25.11 -19.82
N ASN A 640 20.81 23.89 -19.30
CA ASN A 640 20.08 22.74 -19.83
C ASN A 640 18.58 22.96 -19.60
N THR A 641 17.76 22.46 -20.52
CA THR A 641 16.29 22.53 -20.46
C THR A 641 15.67 21.18 -20.77
N GLN A 642 14.43 21.00 -20.33
CA GLN A 642 13.61 19.86 -20.72
C GLN A 642 13.33 19.83 -22.23
N PRO A 643 13.34 18.64 -22.87
CA PRO A 643 12.93 18.47 -24.25
C PRO A 643 11.41 18.69 -24.41
N GLU A 644 10.97 19.03 -25.62
CA GLU A 644 9.53 19.19 -25.88
C GLU A 644 8.77 17.86 -25.72
N PHE A 645 9.36 16.77 -26.20
CA PHE A 645 8.80 15.43 -26.12
C PHE A 645 9.64 14.55 -25.20
N GLY A 646 8.99 13.71 -24.41
CA GLY A 646 9.67 12.68 -23.63
C GLY A 646 10.28 11.61 -24.54
N SER A 647 11.43 11.08 -24.15
CA SER A 647 12.06 9.97 -24.86
C SER A 647 11.52 8.64 -24.33
N TRP A 648 10.82 7.89 -25.19
CA TRP A 648 10.36 6.55 -24.84
C TRP A 648 11.55 5.61 -24.62
N ASN A 649 11.42 4.72 -23.63
CA ASN A 649 12.37 3.64 -23.38
C ASN A 649 11.63 2.43 -22.79
N VAL A 650 12.23 1.24 -22.90
CA VAL A 650 11.61 -0.03 -22.54
C VAL A 650 11.13 -0.11 -21.08
N MET A 651 11.76 0.62 -20.16
CA MET A 651 11.39 0.67 -18.74
C MET A 651 10.49 1.87 -18.38
N GLY A 652 10.25 2.77 -19.34
CA GLY A 652 9.45 3.98 -19.16
C GLY A 652 9.98 4.89 -18.04
N MET A 653 11.31 5.01 -17.92
CA MET A 653 11.98 5.77 -16.86
C MET A 653 12.43 7.14 -17.34
N MET A 654 12.69 8.04 -16.38
CA MET A 654 13.32 9.36 -16.59
C MET A 654 12.58 10.24 -17.60
N ASN A 655 11.25 10.16 -17.65
CA ASN A 655 10.45 11.03 -18.52
C ASN A 655 10.51 12.49 -18.04
N ASN A 656 11.08 13.37 -18.86
CA ASN A 656 11.18 14.80 -18.57
C ASN A 656 10.71 15.71 -19.71
N GLY A 657 9.89 15.22 -20.64
CA GLY A 657 9.27 16.08 -21.65
C GLY A 657 8.46 17.23 -21.04
N TRP A 658 8.20 18.30 -21.79
CA TRP A 658 7.37 19.42 -21.29
C TRP A 658 6.03 18.91 -20.77
N TYR A 659 5.68 19.28 -19.53
CA TYR A 659 4.41 18.87 -18.94
C TYR A 659 3.30 19.79 -19.43
N LYS A 660 2.20 19.22 -19.95
CA LYS A 660 1.11 19.96 -20.60
C LYS A 660 -0.23 19.64 -19.94
N VAL A 661 -0.97 20.67 -19.53
CA VAL A 661 -2.36 20.59 -19.04
C VAL A 661 -3.29 21.20 -20.10
N LYS A 662 -4.38 20.51 -20.44
CA LYS A 662 -5.36 20.98 -21.44
C LYS A 662 -6.63 21.51 -20.78
N PRO A 663 -7.02 22.76 -21.02
CA PRO A 663 -8.36 23.25 -20.68
C PRO A 663 -9.39 22.77 -21.72
N GLU A 664 -10.54 22.30 -21.25
CA GLU A 664 -11.69 21.86 -22.05
C GLU A 664 -12.94 22.62 -21.62
N ILE A 665 -13.74 23.07 -22.58
CA ILE A 665 -15.03 23.71 -22.26
C ILE A 665 -16.09 22.60 -22.12
N THR A 666 -16.73 22.53 -20.97
CA THR A 666 -17.79 21.56 -20.65
C THR A 666 -19.02 22.27 -20.07
N ALA A 667 -20.17 21.59 -20.01
CA ALA A 667 -21.34 22.07 -19.31
C ALA A 667 -21.54 21.28 -18.01
N ASP A 668 -21.99 21.94 -16.93
CA ASP A 668 -22.40 21.28 -15.70
C ASP A 668 -23.82 20.67 -15.82
N LYS A 669 -24.38 20.17 -14.71
CA LYS A 669 -25.71 19.54 -14.69
C LYS A 669 -26.86 20.51 -14.96
N ASP A 670 -26.61 21.82 -14.80
CA ASP A 670 -27.57 22.91 -14.96
C ASP A 670 -27.30 23.69 -16.27
N ASP A 671 -26.57 23.10 -17.22
CA ASP A 671 -26.12 23.69 -18.49
C ASP A 671 -25.24 24.96 -18.35
N ASN A 672 -24.63 25.20 -17.18
CA ASN A 672 -23.64 26.27 -17.04
C ASN A 672 -22.31 25.85 -17.65
N ILE A 673 -21.70 26.77 -18.40
CA ILE A 673 -20.40 26.53 -19.05
C ILE A 673 -19.27 26.60 -18.02
N GLU A 674 -18.39 25.61 -18.03
CA GLU A 674 -17.20 25.49 -17.18
C GLU A 674 -15.94 25.15 -17.98
N ILE A 675 -14.78 25.54 -17.48
CA ILE A 675 -13.47 25.08 -17.95
C ILE A 675 -13.04 23.90 -17.09
N LEU A 676 -12.86 22.73 -17.69
CA LEU A 676 -12.29 21.54 -17.08
C LEU A 676 -10.80 21.44 -17.43
N PHE A 677 -9.94 21.21 -16.45
CA PHE A 677 -8.50 21.02 -16.70
C PHE A 677 -8.12 19.54 -16.66
N ARG A 678 -7.50 19.05 -17.74
CA ARG A 678 -6.97 17.69 -17.84
C ARG A 678 -5.46 17.70 -17.82
N HIS A 679 -4.89 16.90 -16.93
CA HIS A 679 -3.47 16.55 -16.96
C HIS A 679 -3.20 15.50 -18.04
N PRO A 680 -1.93 15.23 -18.42
CA PRO A 680 -1.60 14.24 -19.44
C PRO A 680 -2.27 12.90 -19.19
N VAL A 681 -2.19 12.45 -17.94
CA VAL A 681 -2.72 11.17 -17.48
C VAL A 681 -3.31 11.33 -16.09
N GLU A 682 -4.29 10.51 -15.76
CA GLU A 682 -4.73 10.29 -14.38
C GLU A 682 -3.89 9.15 -13.78
N PRO A 683 -3.36 9.27 -12.55
CA PRO A 683 -2.64 8.19 -11.85
C PRO A 683 -3.34 6.83 -11.84
N GLY A 684 -2.58 5.75 -11.64
CA GLY A 684 -3.13 4.39 -11.50
C GLY A 684 -3.86 3.89 -12.75
N THR A 685 -5.06 3.33 -12.58
CA THR A 685 -5.95 2.84 -13.65
C THR A 685 -6.88 3.93 -14.21
N GLY A 686 -6.83 5.15 -13.66
CA GLY A 686 -7.67 6.27 -14.12
C GLY A 686 -7.46 6.59 -15.60
N THR A 687 -8.53 6.86 -16.34
CA THR A 687 -8.48 7.14 -17.79
C THR A 687 -8.79 8.60 -18.11
N GLY A 688 -8.92 9.48 -17.12
CA GLY A 688 -9.40 10.86 -17.28
C GLY A 688 -8.42 11.84 -17.94
N GLY A 689 -7.21 11.42 -18.31
CA GLY A 689 -6.17 12.26 -18.92
C GLY A 689 -6.45 12.63 -20.39
N TRP A 690 -5.75 13.63 -20.92
CA TRP A 690 -5.92 14.03 -22.33
C TRP A 690 -5.03 13.26 -23.32
N VAL A 691 -3.98 12.59 -22.85
CA VAL A 691 -3.13 11.76 -23.73
C VAL A 691 -3.88 10.48 -24.04
N GLU A 692 -4.27 10.30 -25.29
CA GLU A 692 -4.90 9.06 -25.75
C GLU A 692 -3.87 7.97 -26.06
N PRO A 693 -4.24 6.68 -25.91
CA PRO A 693 -3.40 5.59 -26.40
C PRO A 693 -3.14 5.72 -27.91
N SER A 694 -1.93 5.39 -28.35
CA SER A 694 -1.57 5.37 -29.77
C SER A 694 -2.43 4.39 -30.57
N ALA A 695 -2.49 4.55 -31.90
CA ALA A 695 -3.23 3.65 -32.78
C ALA A 695 -2.71 2.20 -32.66
N ASP A 696 -1.40 2.03 -32.50
CA ASP A 696 -0.79 0.71 -32.33
C ASP A 696 -1.18 0.07 -30.99
N GLU A 697 -1.24 0.83 -29.90
CA GLU A 697 -1.75 0.35 -28.61
C GLU A 697 -3.25 0.01 -28.68
N LYS A 698 -4.06 0.86 -29.34
CA LYS A 698 -5.48 0.58 -29.60
C LYS A 698 -5.65 -0.71 -30.41
N ILE A 699 -4.81 -0.94 -31.42
CA ILE A 699 -4.81 -2.17 -32.24
C ILE A 699 -4.31 -3.37 -31.44
N ALA A 700 -3.28 -3.24 -30.61
CA ALA A 700 -2.75 -4.30 -29.77
C ALA A 700 -3.80 -4.75 -28.73
N SER A 701 -4.41 -3.80 -28.04
CA SER A 701 -5.55 -4.02 -27.13
C SER A 701 -6.73 -4.68 -27.85
N ALA A 702 -7.10 -4.20 -29.05
CA ALA A 702 -8.17 -4.80 -29.85
C ALA A 702 -7.84 -6.21 -30.36
N LYS A 703 -6.58 -6.51 -30.72
CA LYS A 703 -6.13 -7.86 -31.09
C LYS A 703 -6.16 -8.81 -29.90
N GLN A 704 -5.77 -8.34 -28.72
CA GLN A 704 -5.92 -9.07 -27.46
C GLN A 704 -7.39 -9.40 -27.19
N SER A 705 -8.27 -8.41 -27.37
CA SER A 705 -9.73 -8.56 -27.23
C SER A 705 -10.34 -9.55 -28.23
N ALA A 706 -9.89 -9.50 -29.49
CA ALA A 706 -10.39 -10.33 -30.59
C ALA A 706 -9.93 -11.79 -30.54
N SER A 707 -8.97 -12.13 -29.68
CA SER A 707 -8.54 -13.52 -29.43
C SER A 707 -9.42 -14.26 -28.41
N THR A 708 -10.50 -13.63 -27.92
CA THR A 708 -11.38 -14.16 -26.86
C THR A 708 -12.48 -15.08 -27.42
N PRO A 709 -12.72 -16.29 -26.85
CA PRO A 709 -13.81 -17.18 -27.24
C PRO A 709 -15.20 -16.53 -27.10
N GLN A 710 -16.14 -16.83 -28.00
CA GLN A 710 -17.52 -16.28 -28.02
C GLN A 710 -18.43 -16.70 -26.85
N LYS A 711 -17.95 -17.53 -25.91
CA LYS A 711 -18.76 -18.08 -24.83
C LYS A 711 -18.99 -16.99 -23.77
N GLN A 712 -20.24 -16.82 -23.31
CA GLN A 712 -20.59 -15.87 -22.26
C GLN A 712 -20.94 -16.57 -20.95
N PHE A 713 -20.53 -16.00 -19.83
CA PHE A 713 -20.76 -16.53 -18.48
C PHE A 713 -21.51 -15.53 -17.60
N THR A 714 -22.44 -16.05 -16.81
CA THR A 714 -23.21 -15.30 -15.81
C THR A 714 -22.45 -15.18 -14.49
N ARG A 715 -22.93 -14.30 -13.60
CA ARG A 715 -22.34 -14.12 -12.26
C ARG A 715 -22.39 -15.43 -11.47
N GLU A 716 -23.55 -16.08 -11.48
CA GLU A 716 -23.85 -17.28 -10.71
C GLU A 716 -23.06 -18.51 -11.20
N GLU A 717 -22.63 -18.50 -12.46
CA GLU A 717 -21.72 -19.51 -12.99
C GLU A 717 -20.30 -19.28 -12.47
N ILE A 718 -19.81 -18.04 -12.53
CA ILE A 718 -18.44 -17.69 -12.11
C ILE A 718 -18.24 -17.92 -10.61
N GLU A 719 -19.22 -17.57 -9.78
CA GLU A 719 -19.16 -17.71 -8.31
C GLU A 719 -19.02 -19.16 -7.81
N LYS A 720 -19.20 -20.16 -8.68
CA LYS A 720 -19.01 -21.58 -8.32
C LYS A 720 -17.55 -22.04 -8.36
N HIS A 721 -16.67 -21.25 -8.97
CA HIS A 721 -15.29 -21.61 -9.28
C HIS A 721 -14.30 -20.83 -8.40
N ASP A 722 -14.38 -21.05 -7.09
CA ASP A 722 -13.64 -20.34 -6.03
C ASP A 722 -12.67 -21.22 -5.23
N LYS A 723 -12.25 -22.37 -5.77
CA LYS A 723 -11.44 -23.40 -5.07
C LYS A 723 -10.07 -23.59 -5.71
N GLU A 724 -9.10 -24.11 -4.96
CA GLU A 724 -7.73 -24.31 -5.45
C GLU A 724 -7.63 -25.29 -6.63
N ASP A 725 -8.56 -26.23 -6.74
CA ASP A 725 -8.68 -27.19 -7.83
C ASP A 725 -9.72 -26.78 -8.89
N ASP A 726 -10.37 -25.62 -8.73
CA ASP A 726 -11.38 -25.06 -9.63
C ASP A 726 -11.52 -23.55 -9.39
N CYS A 727 -10.60 -22.76 -9.97
CA CYS A 727 -10.47 -21.33 -9.72
C CYS A 727 -10.63 -20.51 -11.01
N TRP A 728 -11.74 -19.78 -11.13
CA TRP A 728 -11.95 -18.84 -12.24
C TRP A 728 -11.74 -17.40 -11.80
N ILE A 729 -11.10 -16.59 -12.65
CA ILE A 729 -10.90 -15.16 -12.41
C ILE A 729 -11.48 -14.34 -13.58
N VAL A 730 -11.92 -13.12 -13.27
CA VAL A 730 -12.46 -12.19 -14.26
C VAL A 730 -11.52 -11.01 -14.45
N VAL A 731 -10.92 -10.89 -15.63
CA VAL A 731 -10.00 -9.80 -16.00
C VAL A 731 -10.50 -9.12 -17.28
N ASP A 732 -10.71 -7.81 -17.23
CA ASP A 732 -11.26 -6.99 -18.32
C ASP A 732 -12.58 -7.52 -18.91
N GLY A 733 -13.40 -8.12 -18.05
CA GLY A 733 -14.67 -8.73 -18.44
C GLY A 733 -14.53 -10.04 -19.23
N ASN A 734 -13.33 -10.63 -19.26
CA ASN A 734 -13.05 -11.97 -19.75
C ASN A 734 -12.89 -12.94 -18.57
N VAL A 735 -13.34 -14.18 -18.74
CA VAL A 735 -13.28 -15.25 -17.73
C VAL A 735 -12.13 -16.18 -18.07
N TYR A 736 -11.30 -16.48 -17.07
CA TYR A 736 -10.11 -17.32 -17.21
C TYR A 736 -10.12 -18.44 -16.18
N ASP A 737 -9.70 -19.63 -16.58
CA ASP A 737 -9.41 -20.75 -15.68
C ASP A 737 -7.98 -20.62 -15.16
N ALA A 738 -7.82 -20.13 -13.93
CA ALA A 738 -6.53 -19.92 -13.31
C ALA A 738 -6.01 -21.17 -12.57
N THR A 739 -6.75 -22.28 -12.57
CA THR A 739 -6.46 -23.48 -11.77
C THR A 739 -5.04 -24.01 -12.02
N SER A 740 -4.65 -24.15 -13.29
CA SER A 740 -3.32 -24.63 -13.68
C SER A 740 -2.17 -23.64 -13.41
N VAL A 741 -2.50 -22.38 -13.11
CA VAL A 741 -1.54 -21.30 -12.86
C VAL A 741 -1.23 -21.17 -11.37
N LEU A 742 -2.13 -21.61 -10.49
CA LEU A 742 -1.97 -21.53 -9.04
C LEU A 742 -0.66 -22.16 -8.55
N ASP A 743 -0.28 -23.33 -9.08
CA ASP A 743 0.87 -24.11 -8.59
C ASP A 743 2.24 -23.48 -8.85
N TRP A 744 2.36 -22.57 -9.82
CA TRP A 744 3.62 -21.96 -10.21
C TRP A 744 3.57 -20.43 -10.29
N HIS A 745 2.47 -19.80 -9.87
CA HIS A 745 2.34 -18.34 -9.91
C HIS A 745 3.37 -17.67 -8.98
N PRO A 746 4.19 -16.72 -9.48
CA PRO A 746 5.27 -16.08 -8.70
C PRO A 746 4.79 -15.33 -7.45
N GLY A 747 3.53 -14.88 -7.42
CA GLY A 747 2.91 -14.19 -6.29
C GLY A 747 2.22 -15.12 -5.28
N GLY A 748 2.35 -16.44 -5.46
CA GLY A 748 1.72 -17.45 -4.63
C GLY A 748 0.22 -17.65 -4.90
N LYS A 749 -0.27 -18.85 -4.58
CA LYS A 749 -1.67 -19.29 -4.79
C LYS A 749 -2.71 -18.33 -4.23
N ALA A 750 -2.47 -17.83 -3.01
CA ALA A 750 -3.39 -16.97 -2.28
C ALA A 750 -3.73 -15.68 -3.04
N THR A 751 -2.80 -15.16 -3.84
CA THR A 751 -2.98 -13.91 -4.60
C THR A 751 -4.03 -14.06 -5.71
N ILE A 752 -4.05 -15.20 -6.41
CA ILE A 752 -5.07 -15.51 -7.40
C ILE A 752 -6.38 -15.91 -6.73
N MET A 753 -6.30 -16.76 -5.69
CA MET A 753 -7.47 -17.25 -4.95
C MET A 753 -8.31 -16.13 -4.33
N ASN A 754 -7.68 -15.00 -3.98
CA ASN A 754 -8.38 -13.80 -3.53
C ASN A 754 -9.37 -13.24 -4.56
N HIS A 755 -9.23 -13.61 -5.83
CA HIS A 755 -10.09 -13.22 -6.94
C HIS A 755 -10.87 -14.40 -7.55
N GLY A 756 -10.64 -15.63 -7.06
CA GLY A 756 -11.33 -16.84 -7.49
C GLY A 756 -12.83 -16.75 -7.28
N GLY A 757 -13.60 -17.03 -8.32
CA GLY A 757 -15.06 -16.96 -8.35
C GLY A 757 -15.64 -15.55 -8.18
N LYS A 758 -14.81 -14.50 -8.14
CA LYS A 758 -15.28 -13.14 -7.89
C LYS A 758 -15.50 -12.34 -9.16
N LEU A 759 -16.67 -11.73 -9.24
CA LEU A 759 -17.02 -10.77 -10.29
C LEU A 759 -16.75 -9.33 -9.81
N SER A 760 -15.47 -8.94 -9.74
CA SER A 760 -15.05 -7.62 -9.23
C SER A 760 -14.15 -6.87 -10.21
N GLN A 761 -14.39 -5.56 -10.38
CA GLN A 761 -13.52 -4.69 -11.17
C GLN A 761 -12.09 -4.63 -10.58
N GLU A 762 -11.98 -4.80 -9.26
CA GLU A 762 -10.72 -4.87 -8.52
C GLU A 762 -9.80 -5.99 -9.04
N THR A 763 -10.35 -7.10 -9.52
CA THR A 763 -9.57 -8.20 -10.12
C THR A 763 -8.88 -7.77 -11.40
N SER A 764 -9.58 -7.00 -12.24
CA SER A 764 -9.04 -6.49 -13.50
C SER A 764 -7.96 -5.43 -13.24
N GLU A 765 -8.24 -4.52 -12.31
CA GLU A 765 -7.31 -3.47 -11.87
C GLU A 765 -6.04 -4.07 -11.22
N SER A 766 -6.19 -5.09 -10.38
CA SER A 766 -5.07 -5.80 -9.76
C SER A 766 -4.25 -6.58 -10.79
N PHE A 767 -4.90 -7.16 -11.80
CA PHE A 767 -4.19 -7.87 -12.86
C PHE A 767 -3.35 -6.92 -13.72
N GLU A 768 -3.97 -5.86 -14.27
CA GLU A 768 -3.31 -4.90 -15.17
C GLU A 768 -2.13 -4.17 -14.51
N SER A 769 -2.23 -3.92 -13.20
CA SER A 769 -1.22 -3.18 -12.44
C SER A 769 0.02 -3.99 -12.06
N ILE A 770 -0.06 -5.33 -12.07
CA ILE A 770 0.99 -6.22 -11.56
C ILE A 770 1.66 -7.02 -12.69
N HIS A 771 0.96 -7.31 -13.78
CA HIS A 771 1.34 -8.36 -14.72
C HIS A 771 1.89 -7.83 -16.06
N ASP A 772 2.95 -8.48 -16.56
CA ASP A 772 3.67 -8.10 -17.77
C ASP A 772 3.17 -8.84 -19.04
N GLY A 773 3.83 -8.63 -20.18
CA GLY A 773 3.47 -9.28 -21.44
C GLY A 773 3.56 -10.81 -21.43
N TYR A 774 4.33 -11.44 -20.54
CA TYR A 774 4.38 -12.89 -20.40
C TYR A 774 3.13 -13.40 -19.68
N ALA A 775 2.73 -12.73 -18.60
CA ALA A 775 1.50 -13.04 -17.89
C ALA A 775 0.26 -12.89 -18.79
N TYR A 776 0.20 -11.88 -19.67
CA TYR A 776 -0.87 -11.76 -20.66
C TYR A 776 -0.89 -12.89 -21.71
N LYS A 777 0.28 -13.44 -22.10
CA LYS A 777 0.34 -14.63 -22.96
C LYS A 777 -0.22 -15.87 -22.24
N LYS A 778 0.11 -16.04 -20.97
CA LYS A 778 -0.42 -17.13 -20.14
C LYS A 778 -1.90 -16.98 -19.85
N LEU A 779 -2.38 -15.75 -19.64
CA LEU A 779 -3.79 -15.45 -19.52
C LEU A 779 -4.56 -15.88 -20.78
N ALA A 780 -4.00 -15.63 -21.97
CA ALA A 780 -4.61 -16.06 -23.23
C ALA A 780 -4.69 -17.59 -23.38
N GLU A 781 -3.76 -18.35 -22.78
CA GLU A 781 -3.83 -19.83 -22.73
C GLU A 781 -4.98 -20.33 -21.82
N CYS A 782 -5.41 -19.51 -20.85
CA CYS A 782 -6.39 -19.87 -19.82
C CYS A 782 -7.82 -19.35 -20.10
N ILE A 783 -8.05 -18.75 -21.27
CA ILE A 783 -9.29 -18.01 -21.54
C ILE A 783 -10.48 -18.94 -21.79
N LEU A 784 -11.56 -18.72 -21.05
CA LEU A 784 -12.81 -19.48 -21.17
C LEU A 784 -13.85 -18.74 -22.02
N GLY A 785 -13.90 -17.40 -21.92
CA GLY A 785 -14.87 -16.56 -22.62
C GLY A 785 -15.05 -15.20 -21.96
N THR A 786 -16.25 -14.62 -22.04
CA THR A 786 -16.56 -13.26 -21.53
C THR A 786 -17.69 -13.27 -20.51
N VAL A 787 -17.77 -12.26 -19.66
CA VAL A 787 -18.95 -12.09 -18.77
C VAL A 787 -20.09 -11.42 -19.52
N THR A 788 -21.33 -11.75 -19.17
CA THR A 788 -22.53 -11.13 -19.76
C THR A 788 -22.57 -9.60 -19.55
N ASP A 789 -23.26 -8.86 -20.43
CA ASP A 789 -23.40 -7.39 -20.30
C ASP A 789 -24.03 -6.97 -18.97
N LYS A 790 -24.95 -7.79 -18.44
CA LYS A 790 -25.56 -7.60 -17.12
C LYS A 790 -24.54 -7.73 -15.98
N ALA A 791 -23.61 -8.68 -16.10
CA ALA A 791 -22.50 -8.86 -15.16
C ALA A 791 -21.51 -7.69 -15.22
N LYS A 792 -21.16 -7.19 -16.42
CA LYS A 792 -20.30 -6.00 -16.58
C LYS A 792 -20.93 -4.75 -15.95
N ALA A 793 -22.22 -4.53 -16.18
CA ALA A 793 -22.94 -3.39 -15.61
C ALA A 793 -23.00 -3.45 -14.06
N HIS A 794 -23.11 -4.66 -13.50
CA HIS A 794 -23.06 -4.88 -12.06
C HIS A 794 -21.69 -4.51 -11.46
N MET A 795 -20.59 -5.00 -12.06
CA MET A 795 -19.22 -4.68 -11.64
C MET A 795 -18.97 -3.17 -11.60
N LYS A 796 -19.39 -2.46 -12.66
CA LYS A 796 -19.23 -1.00 -12.74
C LYS A 796 -20.03 -0.28 -11.66
N LYS A 797 -21.27 -0.71 -11.42
CA LYS A 797 -22.15 -0.10 -10.41
C LYS A 797 -21.65 -0.34 -8.98
N GLU A 798 -21.11 -1.53 -8.69
CA GLU A 798 -20.49 -1.83 -7.40
C GLU A 798 -19.22 -1.01 -7.16
N ALA A 799 -18.36 -0.86 -8.18
CA ALA A 799 -17.16 -0.02 -8.08
C ALA A 799 -17.51 1.45 -7.83
N GLU A 800 -18.49 2.00 -8.55
CA GLU A 800 -19.00 3.36 -8.34
C GLU A 800 -19.63 3.55 -6.95
N ALA A 801 -20.37 2.55 -6.45
CA ALA A 801 -20.97 2.58 -5.11
C ALA A 801 -19.91 2.48 -4.00
N ALA A 802 -18.89 1.63 -4.16
CA ALA A 802 -17.77 1.50 -3.22
C ALA A 802 -16.94 2.79 -3.16
N ALA A 803 -16.65 3.41 -4.31
CA ALA A 803 -15.97 4.70 -4.37
C ALA A 803 -16.77 5.82 -3.70
N LYS A 804 -18.09 5.86 -3.91
CA LYS A 804 -18.99 6.83 -3.27
C LYS A 804 -19.09 6.60 -1.75
N ALA A 805 -19.20 5.35 -1.31
CA ALA A 805 -19.23 5.00 0.12
C ALA A 805 -17.92 5.37 0.82
N LYS A 806 -16.76 5.15 0.17
CA LYS A 806 -15.43 5.55 0.69
C LYS A 806 -15.31 7.07 0.82
N ALA A 807 -15.84 7.83 -0.14
CA ALA A 807 -15.90 9.29 -0.08
C ALA A 807 -16.83 9.80 1.06
N GLU A 808 -17.99 9.17 1.26
CA GLU A 808 -18.95 9.53 2.31
C GLU A 808 -18.49 9.16 3.72
N ALA A 809 -17.83 8.01 3.90
CA ALA A 809 -17.29 7.54 5.17
C ALA A 809 -16.18 8.46 5.72
N SER A 810 -15.37 9.05 4.83
CA SER A 810 -14.31 10.00 5.20
C SER A 810 -14.81 11.30 5.88
N ASN A 811 -16.11 11.58 5.82
CA ASN A 811 -16.73 12.83 6.28
C ASN A 811 -17.52 12.73 7.61
N LYS A 812 -17.66 11.56 8.25
CA LYS A 812 -18.40 11.41 9.52
C LYS A 812 -17.48 11.05 10.68
N LYS A 813 -17.31 11.95 11.64
CA LYS A 813 -16.83 11.62 12.99
C LYS A 813 -17.96 10.91 13.75
N THR A 814 -17.79 9.64 14.07
CA THR A 814 -18.72 8.87 14.91
C THR A 814 -18.15 8.68 16.32
N ASP A 815 -19.03 8.69 17.32
CA ASP A 815 -18.70 8.54 18.76
C ASP A 815 -18.63 7.06 19.22
N VAL A 816 -18.53 6.12 18.27
CA VAL A 816 -18.49 4.67 18.53
C VAL A 816 -17.20 4.07 17.98
N VAL A 817 -16.65 3.08 18.67
CA VAL A 817 -15.39 2.43 18.27
C VAL A 817 -15.59 1.43 17.15
N LEU A 818 -16.57 0.53 17.23
CA LEU A 818 -16.70 -0.56 16.25
C LEU A 818 -17.14 -0.06 14.86
N SER A 819 -16.40 -0.50 13.83
CA SER A 819 -16.77 -0.37 12.42
C SER A 819 -16.51 -1.69 11.69
N MET A 820 -17.42 -2.07 10.79
CA MET A 820 -17.24 -3.26 9.95
C MET A 820 -16.10 -3.08 8.94
N GLN A 821 -15.76 -1.83 8.63
CA GLN A 821 -14.72 -1.45 7.68
C GLN A 821 -13.35 -1.27 8.38
N GLN A 822 -13.30 -1.16 9.71
CA GLN A 822 -12.10 -0.70 10.40
C GLN A 822 -11.74 -1.54 11.62
N TRP A 823 -10.48 -1.99 11.70
CA TRP A 823 -9.90 -2.58 12.91
C TRP A 823 -9.37 -1.48 13.82
N TYR A 824 -9.51 -1.70 15.12
CA TYR A 824 -9.10 -0.77 16.16
C TYR A 824 -8.29 -1.50 17.23
N PRO A 825 -7.09 -1.02 17.59
CA PRO A 825 -6.33 -1.59 18.70
C PRO A 825 -7.02 -1.31 20.04
N VAL A 826 -6.98 -2.29 20.93
CA VAL A 826 -7.45 -2.22 22.31
C VAL A 826 -6.46 -2.91 23.25
N THR A 827 -6.25 -2.33 24.41
CA THR A 827 -5.23 -2.78 25.36
C THR A 827 -5.82 -3.71 26.40
N LEU A 828 -5.17 -4.83 26.69
CA LEU A 828 -5.53 -5.72 27.79
C LEU A 828 -5.21 -5.05 29.13
N GLN A 829 -6.22 -4.64 29.88
CA GLN A 829 -6.06 -3.99 31.18
C GLN A 829 -5.95 -5.00 32.33
N LYS A 830 -6.70 -6.10 32.23
CA LYS A 830 -6.78 -7.08 33.31
C LYS A 830 -7.03 -8.48 32.78
N LYS A 831 -6.32 -9.46 33.34
CA LYS A 831 -6.56 -10.89 33.12
C LYS A 831 -6.91 -11.60 34.42
N GLN A 832 -8.04 -12.31 34.47
CA GLN A 832 -8.49 -13.06 35.65
C GLN A 832 -8.76 -14.53 35.31
N ASN A 833 -8.17 -15.45 36.08
CA ASN A 833 -8.44 -16.88 35.95
C ASN A 833 -9.80 -17.24 36.55
N ILE A 834 -10.64 -17.93 35.77
CA ILE A 834 -11.96 -18.41 36.20
C ILE A 834 -11.92 -19.93 36.45
N SER A 835 -11.29 -20.69 35.55
CA SER A 835 -11.04 -22.13 35.67
C SER A 835 -9.67 -22.49 35.10
N GLU A 836 -9.32 -23.79 35.08
CA GLU A 836 -8.07 -24.29 34.49
C GLU A 836 -7.90 -23.88 33.01
N ASP A 837 -9.00 -23.83 32.26
CA ASP A 837 -9.00 -23.53 30.83
C ASP A 837 -9.80 -22.28 30.45
N THR A 838 -10.28 -21.48 31.41
CA THR A 838 -11.08 -20.28 31.11
C THR A 838 -10.62 -19.05 31.88
N ARG A 839 -10.53 -17.93 31.17
CA ARG A 839 -10.15 -16.63 31.71
C ARG A 839 -11.12 -15.54 31.29
N GLN A 840 -11.21 -14.51 32.13
CA GLN A 840 -11.83 -13.23 31.80
C GLN A 840 -10.73 -12.22 31.42
N TYR A 841 -10.96 -11.49 30.34
CA TYR A 841 -10.08 -10.46 29.80
C TYR A 841 -10.84 -9.14 29.73
N THR A 842 -10.33 -8.11 30.39
CA THR A 842 -10.87 -6.75 30.33
C THR A 842 -10.02 -5.91 29.40
N PHE A 843 -10.62 -5.40 28.33
CA PHE A 843 -9.97 -4.55 27.34
C PHE A 843 -10.43 -3.10 27.44
N GLY A 844 -9.49 -2.16 27.36
CA GLY A 844 -9.77 -0.72 27.33
C GLY A 844 -9.86 -0.19 25.90
N LEU A 845 -10.86 0.65 25.63
CA LEU A 845 -11.04 1.36 24.36
C LEU A 845 -10.12 2.59 24.19
N GLY A 846 -9.34 2.92 25.23
CA GLY A 846 -8.47 4.10 25.28
C GLY A 846 -9.24 5.42 25.41
N ASP A 847 -8.57 6.54 25.12
CA ASP A 847 -9.14 7.90 25.25
C ASP A 847 -10.14 8.27 24.14
N LYS A 848 -10.38 7.38 23.17
CA LYS A 848 -11.05 7.69 21.90
C LYS A 848 -12.59 7.66 22.01
N SER A 849 -13.18 6.75 22.79
CA SER A 849 -14.63 6.70 23.03
C SER A 849 -14.97 5.86 24.27
N LYS A 850 -16.12 6.17 24.88
CA LYS A 850 -16.69 5.37 25.97
C LYS A 850 -17.64 4.26 25.47
N LYS A 851 -18.04 4.29 24.19
CA LYS A 851 -19.07 3.41 23.63
C LYS A 851 -18.47 2.41 22.66
N LEU A 852 -18.76 1.14 22.89
CA LEU A 852 -18.27 0.06 22.04
C LEU A 852 -18.97 0.10 20.67
N GLY A 853 -20.26 0.42 20.63
CA GLY A 853 -21.05 0.45 19.38
C GLY A 853 -21.56 -0.93 18.93
N LEU A 854 -21.69 -1.88 19.85
CA LEU A 854 -22.21 -3.23 19.62
C LEU A 854 -23.70 -3.31 19.98
N GLY A 855 -24.49 -4.15 19.29
CA GLY A 855 -25.87 -4.50 19.69
C GLY A 855 -25.95 -5.76 20.55
N THR A 856 -26.96 -5.89 21.42
CA THR A 856 -27.19 -7.13 22.19
C THR A 856 -27.44 -8.29 21.22
N CYS A 857 -26.78 -9.43 21.44
CA CYS A 857 -26.71 -10.61 20.54
C CYS A 857 -25.75 -10.49 19.34
N GLN A 858 -25.10 -9.35 19.14
CA GLN A 858 -24.05 -9.21 18.12
C GLN A 858 -22.66 -9.50 18.71
N HIS A 859 -21.70 -9.76 17.83
CA HIS A 859 -20.32 -10.09 18.18
C HIS A 859 -19.36 -9.02 17.68
N LEU A 860 -18.25 -8.86 18.40
CA LEU A 860 -17.06 -8.23 17.85
C LEU A 860 -16.10 -9.30 17.35
N GLN A 861 -15.22 -8.94 16.42
CA GLN A 861 -14.12 -9.80 16.01
C GLN A 861 -12.85 -9.31 16.67
N ILE A 862 -12.04 -10.22 17.20
CA ILE A 862 -10.67 -9.95 17.62
C ILE A 862 -9.72 -10.42 16.52
N GLY A 863 -8.72 -9.59 16.24
CA GLY A 863 -7.63 -9.82 15.33
C GLY A 863 -6.27 -9.82 16.02
N PHE A 864 -5.37 -10.69 15.55
CA PHE A 864 -3.97 -10.73 15.97
C PHE A 864 -3.07 -10.99 14.76
N HIS A 865 -1.94 -10.28 14.63
CA HIS A 865 -1.07 -10.36 13.45
C HIS A 865 -0.04 -11.50 13.55
N MET A 866 0.02 -12.35 12.52
CA MET A 866 1.03 -13.40 12.33
C MET A 866 1.86 -13.14 11.07
N ALA A 867 2.98 -13.86 10.90
CA ALA A 867 3.93 -13.70 9.78
C ALA A 867 3.31 -13.91 8.38
N ASP A 868 2.18 -14.60 8.29
CA ASP A 868 1.49 -14.88 7.04
C ASP A 868 0.18 -14.11 6.90
N LYS A 869 -0.57 -13.89 7.99
CA LYS A 869 -1.90 -13.28 7.96
C LYS A 869 -2.36 -12.78 9.33
N MET A 870 -3.47 -12.05 9.32
CA MET A 870 -4.17 -11.66 10.54
C MET A 870 -5.13 -12.78 10.98
N LEU A 871 -4.94 -13.31 12.17
CA LEU A 871 -5.79 -14.32 12.79
C LEU A 871 -7.04 -13.65 13.40
N VAL A 872 -8.22 -13.99 12.90
CA VAL A 872 -9.49 -13.35 13.29
C VAL A 872 -10.47 -14.36 13.90
N ARG A 873 -11.08 -14.05 15.05
CA ARG A 873 -12.24 -14.80 15.58
C ARG A 873 -13.30 -13.87 16.19
N SER A 874 -14.56 -14.27 16.07
CA SER A 874 -15.67 -13.58 16.72
C SER A 874 -15.78 -13.95 18.19
N TYR A 875 -16.04 -12.95 19.03
CA TYR A 875 -16.32 -13.08 20.45
C TYR A 875 -17.50 -12.20 20.84
N THR A 876 -18.31 -12.67 21.78
CA THR A 876 -19.36 -11.87 22.40
C THR A 876 -18.86 -11.32 23.74
N PRO A 877 -18.84 -9.99 23.93
CA PRO A 877 -18.54 -9.41 25.23
C PRO A 877 -19.58 -9.73 26.28
N THR A 878 -19.15 -10.08 27.49
CA THR A 878 -20.01 -10.29 28.66
C THR A 878 -20.30 -9.00 29.42
N ALA A 879 -19.48 -7.97 29.22
CA ALA A 879 -19.71 -6.60 29.65
C ALA A 879 -19.19 -5.63 28.56
N PRO A 880 -19.74 -4.41 28.41
CA PRO A 880 -20.88 -3.87 29.17
C PRO A 880 -22.20 -4.56 28.78
N ILE A 881 -23.24 -4.43 29.62
CA ILE A 881 -24.61 -4.84 29.27
C ILE A 881 -25.13 -3.81 28.27
N ILE A 882 -25.19 -4.22 27.01
CA ILE A 882 -25.48 -3.34 25.88
C ILE A 882 -26.92 -2.81 25.99
N GLY A 883 -27.08 -1.49 25.93
CA GLY A 883 -28.37 -0.80 26.03
C GLY A 883 -28.86 -0.51 27.45
N ALA A 884 -28.10 -0.88 28.49
CA ALA A 884 -28.43 -0.63 29.90
C ALA A 884 -27.58 0.52 30.52
N ASP A 885 -26.96 1.38 29.70
CA ASP A 885 -26.06 2.48 30.12
C ASP A 885 -24.95 2.04 31.09
N THR A 886 -24.31 0.91 30.80
CA THR A 886 -23.18 0.36 31.59
C THR A 886 -21.82 0.54 30.91
N GLU A 887 -21.75 1.31 29.83
CA GLU A 887 -20.52 1.52 29.06
C GLU A 887 -19.60 2.54 29.77
N ASP A 888 -18.39 2.10 30.15
CA ASP A 888 -17.38 2.90 30.85
C ASP A 888 -16.09 3.10 30.04
N GLY A 889 -16.07 2.64 28.78
CA GLY A 889 -14.87 2.60 27.94
C GLY A 889 -14.10 1.28 28.02
N THR A 890 -14.65 0.25 28.66
CA THR A 890 -14.07 -1.10 28.67
C THR A 890 -15.05 -2.15 28.13
N PHE A 891 -14.55 -3.33 27.79
CA PHE A 891 -15.37 -4.51 27.55
C PHE A 891 -14.69 -5.77 28.07
N ASP A 892 -15.51 -6.73 28.53
CA ASP A 892 -15.03 -7.99 29.08
C ASP A 892 -15.31 -9.15 28.14
N LEU A 893 -14.33 -10.02 27.97
CA LEU A 893 -14.48 -11.31 27.29
C LEU A 893 -14.20 -12.46 28.25
N VAL A 894 -15.11 -13.42 28.32
CA VAL A 894 -14.86 -14.71 28.97
C VAL A 894 -14.53 -15.74 27.90
N VAL A 895 -13.26 -16.16 27.83
CA VAL A 895 -12.74 -17.02 26.76
C VAL A 895 -12.17 -18.30 27.35
N LYS A 896 -12.66 -19.42 26.81
CA LYS A 896 -12.10 -20.76 27.04
C LYS A 896 -10.91 -20.99 26.09
N THR A 897 -9.76 -21.34 26.65
CA THR A 897 -8.53 -21.68 25.96
C THR A 897 -8.50 -23.15 25.59
N TYR A 898 -8.33 -23.44 24.30
CA TYR A 898 -8.18 -24.81 23.81
C TYR A 898 -6.70 -25.17 23.74
N PHE A 899 -6.17 -25.80 24.78
CA PHE A 899 -4.77 -26.21 24.82
C PHE A 899 -4.45 -27.32 23.80
N PRO A 900 -3.23 -27.34 23.24
CA PRO A 900 -2.78 -28.43 22.38
C PRO A 900 -2.75 -29.77 23.14
N THR A 901 -3.15 -30.84 22.46
CA THR A 901 -3.05 -32.25 22.92
C THR A 901 -2.43 -33.10 21.81
N ASP A 902 -2.11 -34.36 22.10
CA ASP A 902 -1.59 -35.32 21.11
C ASP A 902 -2.53 -35.51 19.90
N GLU A 903 -3.83 -35.24 20.06
CA GLU A 903 -4.83 -35.35 18.99
C GLU A 903 -5.14 -34.04 18.27
N GLN A 904 -4.87 -32.87 18.86
CA GLN A 904 -5.22 -31.56 18.28
C GLN A 904 -4.20 -30.45 18.63
N PRO A 905 -3.82 -29.58 17.68
CA PRO A 905 -2.81 -28.54 17.90
C PRO A 905 -3.28 -27.34 18.75
N GLY A 906 -4.50 -27.36 19.29
CA GLY A 906 -5.07 -26.29 20.11
C GLY A 906 -5.64 -25.09 19.31
N GLY A 907 -6.29 -24.17 20.03
CA GLY A 907 -6.93 -22.98 19.47
C GLY A 907 -5.98 -21.79 19.38
N ALA A 908 -5.64 -21.34 18.17
CA ALA A 908 -4.63 -20.30 17.95
C ALA A 908 -4.89 -19.01 18.75
N LEU A 909 -6.02 -18.34 18.53
CA LEU A 909 -6.27 -17.03 19.15
C LEU A 909 -6.55 -17.15 20.66
N SER A 910 -7.18 -18.25 21.10
CA SER A 910 -7.45 -18.48 22.52
C SER A 910 -6.18 -18.75 23.33
N ASN A 911 -5.15 -19.36 22.71
CA ASN A 911 -3.84 -19.52 23.35
C ASN A 911 -3.07 -18.20 23.34
N ILE A 912 -3.14 -17.41 22.27
CA ILE A 912 -2.52 -16.07 22.20
C ILE A 912 -3.06 -15.17 23.31
N LEU A 913 -4.39 -15.10 23.48
CA LEU A 913 -5.01 -14.36 24.59
C LEU A 913 -4.54 -14.88 25.96
N ASP A 914 -4.38 -16.19 26.10
CA ASP A 914 -3.95 -16.77 27.37
C ASP A 914 -2.48 -16.48 27.71
N VAL A 915 -1.61 -16.24 26.74
CA VAL A 915 -0.22 -15.80 27.03
C VAL A 915 -0.07 -14.29 26.96
N MET A 916 -1.17 -13.57 26.78
CA MET A 916 -1.18 -12.12 26.72
C MET A 916 -0.91 -11.52 28.10
N LYS A 917 0.05 -10.58 28.15
CA LYS A 917 0.38 -9.83 29.37
C LYS A 917 -0.47 -8.56 29.44
N GLU A 918 -0.74 -8.10 30.65
CA GLU A 918 -1.41 -6.81 30.85
C GLU A 918 -0.57 -5.69 30.24
N GLY A 919 -1.21 -4.77 29.50
CA GLY A 919 -0.58 -3.73 28.71
C GLY A 919 -0.35 -4.09 27.24
N GLU A 920 -0.46 -5.35 26.83
CA GLU A 920 -0.39 -5.73 25.42
C GLU A 920 -1.69 -5.39 24.67
N GLU A 921 -1.65 -5.36 23.33
CA GLU A 921 -2.79 -4.99 22.48
C GLU A 921 -3.29 -6.12 21.59
N VAL A 922 -4.58 -6.08 21.28
CA VAL A 922 -5.23 -6.83 20.18
C VAL A 922 -6.09 -5.88 19.35
N GLU A 923 -6.50 -6.29 18.17
CA GLU A 923 -7.42 -5.49 17.36
C GLU A 923 -8.86 -5.96 17.46
N ILE A 924 -9.82 -5.03 17.39
CA ILE A 924 -11.25 -5.30 17.31
C ILE A 924 -11.92 -4.66 16.09
N ARG A 925 -12.94 -5.34 15.55
CA ARG A 925 -13.88 -4.77 14.56
C ARG A 925 -15.29 -5.34 14.73
N GLY A 926 -16.27 -4.74 14.09
CA GLY A 926 -17.69 -5.16 14.17
C GLY A 926 -18.64 -3.98 14.00
N PRO A 927 -19.90 -4.09 14.40
CA PRO A 927 -20.57 -5.29 14.91
C PRO A 927 -20.79 -6.34 13.81
N THR A 928 -20.70 -7.63 14.16
CA THR A 928 -21.03 -8.77 13.29
C THR A 928 -22.20 -9.55 13.88
N GLY A 929 -22.96 -10.27 13.04
CA GLY A 929 -24.14 -11.04 13.44
C GLY A 929 -25.44 -10.32 13.09
N ASP A 930 -26.39 -11.09 12.56
CA ASP A 930 -27.65 -10.61 11.98
C ASP A 930 -28.81 -10.59 12.99
N ILE A 931 -28.54 -10.94 14.25
CA ILE A 931 -29.53 -10.98 15.33
C ILE A 931 -29.21 -9.86 16.31
N LYS A 932 -30.20 -8.99 16.55
CA LYS A 932 -30.09 -7.90 17.51
C LYS A 932 -31.33 -7.82 18.38
N TYR A 933 -31.13 -7.89 19.70
CA TYR A 933 -32.23 -7.69 20.63
C TYR A 933 -32.50 -6.20 20.87
N LEU A 934 -33.75 -5.79 20.68
CA LEU A 934 -34.19 -4.39 20.79
C LEU A 934 -34.86 -4.10 22.15
N GLY A 935 -35.18 -5.13 22.94
CA GLY A 935 -35.89 -5.03 24.22
C GLY A 935 -37.34 -5.49 24.14
N ASP A 936 -37.93 -5.84 25.28
CA ASP A 936 -39.34 -6.21 25.45
C ASP A 936 -39.79 -7.34 24.49
N GLY A 937 -38.90 -8.28 24.21
CA GLY A 937 -39.15 -9.44 23.34
C GLY A 937 -39.02 -9.16 21.85
N LYS A 938 -38.57 -7.96 21.46
CA LYS A 938 -38.32 -7.57 20.06
C LYS A 938 -36.91 -7.89 19.62
N PHE A 939 -36.80 -8.44 18.42
CA PHE A 939 -35.54 -8.70 17.74
C PHE A 939 -35.57 -8.08 16.34
N GLU A 940 -34.42 -7.62 15.87
CA GLU A 940 -34.13 -7.46 14.45
C GLU A 940 -33.33 -8.69 14.03
N ILE A 941 -33.87 -9.49 13.10
CA ILE A 941 -33.25 -10.72 12.60
C ILE A 941 -33.20 -10.64 11.07
N PHE A 942 -32.01 -10.67 10.48
CA PHE A 942 -31.80 -10.50 9.03
C PHE A 942 -32.45 -9.21 8.47
N GLY A 943 -32.49 -8.15 9.29
CA GLY A 943 -33.09 -6.86 8.94
C GLY A 943 -34.61 -6.78 9.10
N GLU A 944 -35.27 -7.83 9.60
CA GLU A 944 -36.71 -7.85 9.87
C GLU A 944 -37.02 -7.81 11.37
N GLU A 945 -37.98 -6.97 11.79
CA GLU A 945 -38.42 -6.90 13.17
C GLU A 945 -39.37 -8.07 13.50
N GLN A 946 -39.03 -8.85 14.53
CA GLN A 946 -39.81 -9.96 15.03
C GLN A 946 -40.03 -9.84 16.54
N GLN A 947 -41.25 -10.10 16.97
CA GLN A 947 -41.64 -10.14 18.38
C GLN A 947 -41.81 -11.59 18.83
N PHE A 948 -41.26 -11.93 20.01
CA PHE A 948 -41.44 -13.21 20.69
C PHE A 948 -41.84 -13.01 22.15
N GLU A 949 -42.58 -13.97 22.72
CA GLU A 949 -43.01 -13.95 24.13
C GLU A 949 -42.05 -14.73 25.03
N ASN A 950 -41.56 -15.87 24.56
CA ASN A 950 -40.67 -16.74 25.32
C ASN A 950 -39.49 -17.18 24.47
N ILE A 951 -38.32 -17.27 25.11
CA ILE A 951 -37.04 -17.59 24.47
C ILE A 951 -36.51 -18.87 25.11
N THR A 952 -36.11 -19.83 24.27
CA THR A 952 -35.30 -20.97 24.69
C THR A 952 -33.88 -20.77 24.18
N LEU A 953 -32.89 -20.96 25.04
CA LEU A 953 -31.47 -20.96 24.65
C LEU A 953 -30.90 -22.36 24.84
N ILE A 954 -30.36 -22.97 23.78
CA ILE A 954 -29.62 -24.23 23.88
C ILE A 954 -28.15 -23.96 23.60
N LEU A 955 -27.35 -23.99 24.66
CA LEU A 955 -26.01 -23.44 24.69
C LEU A 955 -25.01 -24.53 25.10
N GLY A 956 -23.83 -24.55 24.46
CA GLY A 956 -22.79 -25.52 24.74
C GLY A 956 -21.42 -24.87 24.93
N GLY A 957 -20.80 -25.08 26.08
CA GLY A 957 -19.47 -24.54 26.41
C GLY A 957 -19.42 -23.01 26.25
N SER A 958 -18.49 -22.50 25.43
CA SER A 958 -18.35 -21.06 25.19
C SER A 958 -19.55 -20.41 24.50
N GLY A 959 -20.49 -21.20 23.94
CA GLY A 959 -21.74 -20.68 23.37
C GLY A 959 -22.66 -20.01 24.38
N ILE A 960 -22.36 -20.10 25.68
CA ILE A 960 -23.07 -19.40 26.75
C ILE A 960 -22.90 -17.87 26.70
N THR A 961 -21.82 -17.33 26.13
CA THR A 961 -21.56 -15.87 26.13
C THR A 961 -22.57 -15.03 25.33
N PRO A 962 -23.00 -15.38 24.09
CA PRO A 962 -24.12 -14.70 23.43
C PRO A 962 -25.44 -14.82 24.20
N GLY A 963 -25.72 -16.01 24.76
CA GLY A 963 -26.90 -16.21 25.59
C GLY A 963 -26.88 -15.36 26.87
N TYR A 964 -25.71 -15.22 27.49
CA TYR A 964 -25.50 -14.41 28.69
C TYR A 964 -25.80 -12.93 28.44
N GLN A 965 -25.33 -12.35 27.32
CA GLN A 965 -25.66 -10.96 26.96
C GLN A 965 -27.18 -10.73 26.88
N LEU A 966 -27.89 -11.66 26.23
CA LEU A 966 -29.35 -11.59 26.11
C LEU A 966 -30.04 -11.72 27.46
N ILE A 967 -29.62 -12.68 28.29
CA ILE A 967 -30.15 -12.88 29.65
C ILE A 967 -29.89 -11.62 30.48
N ALA A 968 -28.65 -11.16 30.56
CA ALA A 968 -28.25 -10.00 31.34
C ALA A 968 -29.00 -8.73 30.90
N ARG A 969 -29.21 -8.54 29.59
CA ARG A 969 -29.98 -7.41 29.05
C ARG A 969 -31.45 -7.45 29.49
N ILE A 970 -32.10 -8.60 29.39
CA ILE A 970 -33.50 -8.77 29.81
C ILE A 970 -33.63 -8.58 31.32
N MET A 971 -32.73 -9.20 32.10
CA MET A 971 -32.77 -9.11 33.57
C MET A 971 -32.39 -7.72 34.11
N ALA A 972 -31.61 -6.93 33.37
CA ALA A 972 -31.26 -5.56 33.74
C ALA A 972 -32.42 -4.55 33.59
N THR A 973 -33.54 -4.95 32.98
CA THR A 973 -34.64 -4.04 32.62
C THR A 973 -35.97 -4.51 33.23
N ASP A 974 -36.43 -3.85 34.29
CA ASP A 974 -37.68 -4.24 35.00
C ASP A 974 -38.95 -4.21 34.11
N SER A 975 -38.95 -3.42 33.03
CA SER A 975 -40.08 -3.35 32.09
C SER A 975 -40.19 -4.60 31.21
N ASP A 976 -39.09 -5.31 30.97
CA ASP A 976 -39.06 -6.46 30.08
C ASP A 976 -39.68 -7.68 30.76
N LYS A 977 -40.73 -8.23 30.16
CA LYS A 977 -41.48 -9.38 30.69
C LYS A 977 -41.19 -10.68 29.95
N THR A 978 -40.20 -10.66 29.06
CA THR A 978 -39.77 -11.82 28.27
C THR A 978 -39.33 -12.96 29.18
N LYS A 979 -39.82 -14.19 28.93
CA LYS A 979 -39.39 -15.38 29.70
C LYS A 979 -38.31 -16.15 28.98
N ILE A 980 -37.32 -16.65 29.72
CA ILE A 980 -36.18 -17.38 29.16
C ILE A 980 -36.02 -18.73 29.87
N LYS A 981 -35.84 -19.79 29.07
CA LYS A 981 -35.38 -21.11 29.52
C LYS A 981 -34.03 -21.42 28.87
N VAL A 982 -33.08 -21.93 29.64
CA VAL A 982 -31.72 -22.23 29.17
C VAL A 982 -31.41 -23.71 29.38
N VAL A 983 -31.02 -24.38 28.31
CA VAL A 983 -30.40 -25.71 28.33
C VAL A 983 -28.90 -25.51 28.12
N ASP A 984 -28.12 -25.63 29.20
CA ASP A 984 -26.68 -25.37 29.19
C ASP A 984 -25.90 -26.68 29.30
N ALA A 985 -25.19 -27.05 28.23
CA ALA A 985 -24.50 -28.33 28.12
C ALA A 985 -22.98 -28.18 28.30
N ASN A 986 -22.43 -28.87 29.30
CA ASN A 986 -21.02 -28.80 29.67
C ASN A 986 -20.40 -30.18 29.92
N LYS A 987 -19.07 -30.24 30.03
CA LYS A 987 -18.36 -31.48 30.35
C LYS A 987 -18.57 -31.86 31.82
N ASP A 988 -18.20 -30.97 32.72
CA ASP A 988 -18.22 -31.13 34.17
C ASP A 988 -18.60 -29.79 34.85
N GLU A 989 -18.66 -29.79 36.18
CA GLU A 989 -19.05 -28.64 36.99
C GLU A 989 -18.09 -27.46 36.86
N SER A 990 -16.80 -27.72 36.59
CA SER A 990 -15.76 -26.70 36.44
C SER A 990 -15.81 -26.01 35.07
N SER A 991 -16.46 -26.67 34.10
CA SER A 991 -16.64 -26.16 32.74
C SER A 991 -17.84 -25.23 32.58
N ILE A 992 -18.68 -25.05 33.61
CA ILE A 992 -19.85 -24.16 33.57
C ILE A 992 -19.36 -22.71 33.68
N LEU A 993 -19.33 -21.99 32.55
CA LEU A 993 -18.90 -20.60 32.52
C LEU A 993 -19.98 -19.68 33.11
N LEU A 994 -19.57 -18.61 33.79
CA LEU A 994 -20.47 -17.60 34.39
C LEU A 994 -21.51 -18.20 35.36
N ARG A 995 -21.17 -19.34 35.99
CA ARG A 995 -22.08 -20.10 36.86
C ARG A 995 -22.65 -19.27 38.00
N GLU A 996 -21.84 -18.43 38.63
CA GLU A 996 -22.29 -17.63 39.78
C GLU A 996 -23.37 -16.61 39.38
N ASP A 997 -23.13 -15.87 38.28
CA ASP A 997 -24.07 -14.89 37.75
C ASP A 997 -25.37 -15.54 37.26
N LEU A 998 -25.28 -16.66 36.53
CA LEU A 998 -26.45 -17.40 36.06
C LEU A 998 -27.30 -17.93 37.23
N ASN A 999 -26.67 -18.45 38.29
CA ASN A 999 -27.38 -18.88 39.49
C ASN A 999 -28.01 -17.71 40.24
N LYS A 1000 -27.36 -16.55 40.24
CA LYS A 1000 -27.92 -15.33 40.80
C LYS A 1000 -29.18 -14.92 40.04
N PHE A 1001 -29.14 -14.87 38.70
CA PHE A 1001 -30.33 -14.59 37.89
C PHE A 1001 -31.46 -15.58 38.15
N ALA A 1002 -31.16 -16.88 38.24
CA ALA A 1002 -32.16 -17.91 38.55
C ALA A 1002 -32.80 -17.74 39.94
N LYS A 1003 -32.04 -17.21 40.90
CA LYS A 1003 -32.54 -16.95 42.24
C LYS A 1003 -33.38 -15.68 42.32
N GLU A 1004 -32.99 -14.63 41.61
CA GLU A 1004 -33.61 -13.30 41.64
C GLU A 1004 -34.85 -13.20 40.73
N HIS A 1005 -34.85 -13.92 39.59
CA HIS A 1005 -35.88 -13.82 38.54
C HIS A 1005 -36.62 -15.15 38.30
N LYS A 1006 -37.06 -15.82 39.37
CA LYS A 1006 -37.67 -17.17 39.33
C LYS A 1006 -38.89 -17.31 38.40
N ASP A 1007 -39.62 -16.23 38.15
CA ASP A 1007 -40.85 -16.27 37.33
C ASP A 1007 -40.59 -16.06 35.82
N SER A 1008 -39.39 -15.59 35.46
CA SER A 1008 -38.99 -15.22 34.09
C SER A 1008 -37.70 -15.88 33.61
N PHE A 1009 -36.90 -16.51 34.47
CA PHE A 1009 -35.65 -17.18 34.09
C PHE A 1009 -35.50 -18.56 34.74
N GLU A 1010 -35.25 -19.56 33.92
CA GLU A 1010 -34.96 -20.94 34.33
C GLU A 1010 -33.74 -21.46 33.56
N ILE A 1011 -32.80 -22.09 34.25
CA ILE A 1011 -31.60 -22.69 33.64
C ILE A 1011 -31.41 -24.13 34.13
N GLN A 1012 -31.14 -25.02 33.19
CA GLN A 1012 -30.79 -26.40 33.45
C GLN A 1012 -29.42 -26.72 32.88
N HIS A 1013 -28.47 -27.03 33.77
CA HIS A 1013 -27.15 -27.55 33.39
C HIS A 1013 -27.22 -29.06 33.13
N ILE A 1014 -26.67 -29.51 32.01
CA ILE A 1014 -26.55 -30.92 31.61
C ILE A 1014 -25.07 -31.24 31.47
N LEU A 1015 -24.58 -32.22 32.24
CA LEU A 1015 -23.16 -32.57 32.28
C LEU A 1015 -22.91 -33.96 31.70
N SER A 1016 -21.96 -34.05 30.77
CA SER A 1016 -21.57 -35.34 30.15
C SER A 1016 -20.66 -36.20 31.03
N HIS A 1017 -19.83 -35.57 31.87
CA HIS A 1017 -18.88 -36.19 32.79
C HIS A 1017 -18.97 -35.54 34.19
N PRO A 1018 -20.15 -35.55 34.85
CA PRO A 1018 -20.31 -34.92 36.17
C PRO A 1018 -19.60 -35.69 37.28
N SER A 1019 -19.29 -35.01 38.37
CA SER A 1019 -18.89 -35.68 39.61
C SER A 1019 -20.03 -36.55 40.20
N ASP A 1020 -19.68 -37.45 41.11
CA ASP A 1020 -20.65 -38.30 41.82
C ASP A 1020 -21.66 -37.47 42.63
N ASP A 1021 -21.26 -36.27 43.07
CA ASP A 1021 -22.08 -35.33 43.85
C ASP A 1021 -23.08 -34.52 43.01
N TRP A 1022 -23.01 -34.60 41.68
CA TRP A 1022 -23.93 -33.87 40.80
C TRP A 1022 -25.35 -34.43 40.88
N LYS A 1023 -26.27 -33.55 41.32
CA LYS A 1023 -27.69 -33.85 41.44
C LYS A 1023 -28.52 -33.40 40.23
N GLY A 1024 -27.89 -32.74 39.25
CA GLY A 1024 -28.55 -32.29 38.03
C GLY A 1024 -28.61 -33.37 36.94
N GLU A 1025 -29.02 -32.97 35.74
CA GLU A 1025 -29.12 -33.86 34.58
C GLU A 1025 -27.74 -34.36 34.11
N LYS A 1026 -27.67 -35.64 33.75
CA LYS A 1026 -26.45 -36.35 33.34
C LYS A 1026 -26.54 -36.80 31.87
N GLY A 1027 -25.39 -36.87 31.20
CA GLY A 1027 -25.25 -37.33 29.82
C GLY A 1027 -25.26 -36.19 28.80
N HIS A 1028 -25.56 -36.52 27.53
CA HIS A 1028 -25.64 -35.53 26.45
C HIS A 1028 -27.06 -34.96 26.31
N VAL A 1029 -27.16 -33.80 25.65
CA VAL A 1029 -28.43 -33.22 25.21
C VAL A 1029 -29.08 -34.15 24.21
N ASP A 1030 -30.37 -34.44 24.41
CA ASP A 1030 -31.20 -35.29 23.55
C ASP A 1030 -32.63 -34.71 23.46
N ALA A 1031 -33.47 -35.34 22.64
CA ALA A 1031 -34.83 -34.87 22.38
C ALA A 1031 -35.70 -34.80 23.64
N ASP A 1032 -35.56 -35.77 24.56
CA ASP A 1032 -36.35 -35.80 25.80
C ASP A 1032 -35.98 -34.63 26.72
N LYS A 1033 -34.68 -34.37 26.89
CA LYS A 1033 -34.21 -33.24 27.69
C LYS A 1033 -34.59 -31.90 27.06
N ILE A 1034 -34.45 -31.77 25.73
CA ILE A 1034 -34.88 -30.55 25.01
C ILE A 1034 -36.37 -30.31 25.25
N LYS A 1035 -37.21 -31.35 25.11
CA LYS A 1035 -38.65 -31.25 25.31
C LYS A 1035 -39.05 -30.88 26.74
N LYS A 1036 -38.31 -31.38 27.72
CA LYS A 1036 -38.56 -31.13 29.15
C LYS A 1036 -38.18 -29.71 29.58
N TYR A 1037 -37.07 -29.19 29.07
CA TYR A 1037 -36.45 -27.95 29.57
C TYR A 1037 -36.61 -26.74 28.65
N SER A 1038 -37.36 -26.86 27.55
CA SER A 1038 -37.63 -25.76 26.61
C SER A 1038 -39.11 -25.36 26.58
N PHE A 1039 -39.42 -24.22 25.99
CA PHE A 1039 -40.81 -23.90 25.64
C PHE A 1039 -41.27 -24.75 24.45
N ALA A 1040 -42.56 -25.06 24.37
CA ALA A 1040 -43.14 -25.79 23.23
C ALA A 1040 -43.34 -24.85 22.03
N PRO A 1041 -43.30 -25.35 20.77
CA PRO A 1041 -43.50 -24.52 19.59
C PRO A 1041 -44.89 -23.86 19.57
N GLU A 1042 -45.07 -22.82 18.74
CA GLU A 1042 -46.31 -22.02 18.70
C GLU A 1042 -47.55 -22.88 18.42
N ARG A 1043 -47.42 -23.91 17.57
CA ARG A 1043 -48.50 -24.84 17.23
C ARG A 1043 -49.04 -25.62 18.44
N GLU A 1044 -48.22 -25.82 19.47
CA GLU A 1044 -48.58 -26.56 20.68
C GLU A 1044 -48.91 -25.61 21.86
N SER A 1045 -48.18 -24.51 22.00
CA SER A 1045 -48.31 -23.60 23.14
C SER A 1045 -49.29 -22.44 22.94
N GLY A 1046 -49.64 -22.11 21.68
CA GLY A 1046 -50.43 -20.93 21.33
C GLY A 1046 -49.70 -19.59 21.57
N LYS A 1047 -48.39 -19.64 21.84
CA LYS A 1047 -47.53 -18.46 22.08
C LYS A 1047 -46.38 -18.44 21.08
N LYS A 1048 -45.96 -17.24 20.70
CA LYS A 1048 -44.85 -17.08 19.75
C LYS A 1048 -43.51 -17.23 20.47
N ASN A 1049 -42.94 -18.44 20.40
CA ASN A 1049 -41.71 -18.82 21.08
C ASN A 1049 -40.57 -18.99 20.08
N VAL A 1050 -39.34 -18.68 20.50
CA VAL A 1050 -38.13 -18.80 19.67
C VAL A 1050 -37.06 -19.63 20.37
N VAL A 1051 -36.25 -20.34 19.60
CA VAL A 1051 -35.07 -21.07 20.08
C VAL A 1051 -33.81 -20.48 19.44
N PHE A 1052 -32.83 -20.12 20.27
CA PHE A 1052 -31.49 -19.77 19.82
C PHE A 1052 -30.47 -20.84 20.21
N LEU A 1053 -29.59 -21.16 19.26
CA LEU A 1053 -28.65 -22.27 19.34
C LEU A 1053 -27.22 -21.77 19.25
N CYS A 1054 -26.33 -22.19 20.16
CA CYS A 1054 -24.89 -21.94 20.03
C CYS A 1054 -24.06 -23.02 20.75
N GLY A 1055 -23.08 -23.60 20.06
CA GLY A 1055 -22.18 -24.58 20.67
C GLY A 1055 -21.50 -25.49 19.65
N PRO A 1056 -20.84 -26.58 20.10
CA PRO A 1056 -20.08 -27.46 19.21
C PRO A 1056 -20.93 -28.05 18.08
N PRO A 1057 -20.40 -28.17 16.85
CA PRO A 1057 -21.16 -28.67 15.69
C PRO A 1057 -21.82 -30.03 15.94
N ALA A 1058 -21.16 -30.92 16.69
CA ALA A 1058 -21.70 -32.23 17.05
C ALA A 1058 -22.98 -32.12 17.91
N MET A 1059 -23.08 -31.14 18.81
CA MET A 1059 -24.27 -30.93 19.63
C MET A 1059 -25.39 -30.31 18.80
N ILE A 1060 -25.08 -29.27 18.04
CA ILE A 1060 -26.08 -28.49 17.30
C ILE A 1060 -26.65 -29.30 16.13
N GLN A 1061 -25.78 -29.81 15.26
CA GLN A 1061 -26.21 -30.46 14.01
C GLN A 1061 -26.71 -31.89 14.20
N LYS A 1062 -26.20 -32.63 15.20
CA LYS A 1062 -26.55 -34.05 15.38
C LYS A 1062 -27.59 -34.31 16.45
N ALA A 1063 -27.84 -33.37 17.37
CA ALA A 1063 -28.78 -33.56 18.47
C ALA A 1063 -29.85 -32.46 18.54
N ALA A 1064 -29.47 -31.19 18.66
CA ALA A 1064 -30.41 -30.11 18.93
C ALA A 1064 -31.33 -29.77 17.74
N MET A 1065 -30.77 -29.52 16.56
CA MET A 1065 -31.57 -29.17 15.37
C MET A 1065 -32.52 -30.30 14.95
N PRO A 1066 -32.09 -31.58 14.86
CA PRO A 1066 -33.03 -32.66 14.54
C PRO A 1066 -34.18 -32.78 15.54
N ALA A 1067 -33.88 -32.71 16.84
CA ALA A 1067 -34.90 -32.82 17.89
C ALA A 1067 -35.93 -31.68 17.88
N LEU A 1068 -35.50 -30.44 17.58
CA LEU A 1068 -36.37 -29.28 17.50
C LEU A 1068 -37.25 -29.31 16.26
N SER A 1069 -36.68 -29.68 15.11
CA SER A 1069 -37.43 -29.86 13.87
C SER A 1069 -38.50 -30.94 14.00
N ASP A 1070 -38.17 -32.08 14.61
CA ASP A 1070 -39.12 -33.17 14.88
C ASP A 1070 -40.22 -32.75 15.87
N TRP A 1071 -39.93 -31.81 16.78
CA TRP A 1071 -40.91 -31.26 17.71
C TRP A 1071 -41.82 -30.19 17.08
N GLY A 1072 -41.37 -29.55 16.00
CA GLY A 1072 -42.19 -28.63 15.19
C GLY A 1072 -41.69 -27.19 15.12
N TYR A 1073 -40.42 -26.94 15.44
CA TYR A 1073 -39.73 -25.68 15.12
C TYR A 1073 -39.28 -25.65 13.66
N GLU A 1074 -39.17 -24.45 13.08
CA GLU A 1074 -38.80 -24.16 11.69
C GLU A 1074 -37.55 -23.26 11.65
N GLU A 1075 -36.48 -23.76 11.01
CA GLU A 1075 -35.23 -23.00 10.82
C GLU A 1075 -35.47 -21.71 10.04
N GLY A 1076 -34.90 -20.60 10.52
CA GLY A 1076 -35.04 -19.28 9.90
C GLY A 1076 -36.35 -18.55 10.24
N LYS A 1077 -37.22 -19.15 11.08
CA LYS A 1077 -38.48 -18.53 11.52
C LYS A 1077 -38.62 -18.46 13.04
N ASP A 1078 -38.46 -19.58 13.73
CA ASP A 1078 -38.53 -19.68 15.19
C ASP A 1078 -37.39 -20.52 15.79
N MET A 1079 -36.42 -20.92 14.95
CA MET A 1079 -35.16 -21.53 15.32
C MET A 1079 -34.00 -20.83 14.60
N PHE A 1080 -33.05 -20.29 15.37
CA PHE A 1080 -31.90 -19.53 14.85
C PHE A 1080 -30.58 -19.95 15.52
N GLY A 1081 -29.48 -19.90 14.76
CA GLY A 1081 -28.13 -19.97 15.32
C GLY A 1081 -27.63 -18.57 15.67
N PHE A 1082 -26.91 -18.44 16.78
CA PHE A 1082 -26.14 -17.23 17.06
C PHE A 1082 -24.95 -17.09 16.11
#